data_AF-A0A6J2BUZ7-F1
#
_entry.id   AF-A0A6J2BUZ7-F1
#
_cell.length_a   1.000
_cell.length_b   1.000
_cell.length_c   1.000
_cell.angle_alpha   90.00
_cell.angle_beta   90.00
_cell.angle_gamma   90.00
#
_symmetry.space_group_name_H-M   'P 1'
#
loop_
_entity.id
_entity.type
_entity.pdbx_description
1 polymer ?
#
loop_
_entity_poly.entity_id
_entity_poly.type
_entity_poly.pdbx_seq_one_letter_code
_entity_poly.pdbx_strand_id
1 'polypeptide(L)'
;MGAWALLLPLLMATAQAQVCSVNNTIFEVQENTNQSGPLADIYVPAGQQVTLGQSSTPYAFRIQGTQLFLNVTPDYEENTMLQAHLECRSGDTVVTQLRVLVFVLDINDNAPQFPFENKVKNISEDTKVNTIVIPETELEAQDLDKDDILFYTLQEVTPGASNFFSLVGTNLPALRLDQPLDFYSWQKMTFQLLVRDTQEENAEPSHTAAATLDLHVWPADLRPPWFLPCGYSDPYVCINAEYHGAVPLGHKLPAPLVLRPGPVHAVDGDQGISQRILYSIMQGQDGTFAIDADSGNLTMTRSVPSPKTFTLLVKGEQADRARYSVTRVTIEARNAIGSLPYFPKSRYYGQVARGSGAGVEVKDATAPSLPLRIWAQDPDFPDINSAITYRITNNTNFRMDGETMLTTVLLANETVFYAEVEANNTVTTGTATTVVEIQVLEWEEPSPTASPSGGSTQTLKPGTSQPMPPGPSRTPQTSEPPQTGGGSTPGHGEPSTSRAEDRRFSVVDMAALGGVLGALLLLALTALLTLLHKHYGQSLKCCSGKAPDRQPLSFDNQAFVDTQEDNWAPAPRSSPGPTRAVAPEPPEPPEPPPPEPPSAAAARPASESPEVARDGGGPAAVRSILTKERRPEGGYKAVWFGEDIGAEADVVVLNTPASEAARAADSGSEVSSDEDADAEPDDDAPGAGSTYV
;
A
#
# COMPACT_ATOMS: atom_id res chain seq x y z
N MET A 1 -88.49 -44.54 55.67
CA MET A 1 -89.91 -44.14 55.71
C MET A 1 -89.94 -42.70 55.22
N GLY A 2 -90.20 -42.45 53.93
CA GLY A 2 -91.52 -42.05 53.39
C GLY A 2 -91.78 -40.56 53.69
N ALA A 3 -92.19 -39.65 52.79
CA ALA A 3 -92.74 -39.76 51.44
C ALA A 3 -92.73 -38.36 50.77
N TRP A 4 -92.64 -38.34 49.44
CA TRP A 4 -93.27 -37.47 48.43
C TRP A 4 -93.75 -36.04 48.79
N ALA A 5 -93.26 -35.04 48.04
CA ALA A 5 -94.09 -33.94 47.52
C ALA A 5 -93.41 -33.12 46.38
N LEU A 6 -94.07 -33.14 45.21
CA LEU A 6 -94.34 -32.03 44.28
C LEU A 6 -93.23 -31.43 43.39
N LEU A 7 -93.44 -31.62 42.08
CA LEU A 7 -92.89 -30.84 40.97
C LEU A 7 -93.40 -29.38 40.99
N LEU A 8 -92.47 -28.44 40.75
CA LEU A 8 -92.72 -27.10 40.22
C LEU A 8 -91.72 -26.89 39.05
N PRO A 9 -92.12 -26.43 37.85
CA PRO A 9 -91.15 -26.06 36.83
C PRO A 9 -90.59 -24.69 37.18
N LEU A 10 -89.31 -24.62 37.53
CA LEU A 10 -88.59 -23.37 37.70
C LEU A 10 -88.32 -22.80 36.30
N LEU A 11 -89.11 -21.80 35.89
CA LEU A 11 -88.71 -20.88 34.83
C LEU A 11 -87.48 -20.11 35.35
N MET A 12 -86.29 -20.54 34.94
CA MET A 12 -85.09 -19.72 35.01
C MET A 12 -85.22 -18.65 33.91
N ALA A 13 -85.77 -17.49 34.26
CA ALA A 13 -85.57 -16.29 33.47
C ALA A 13 -84.09 -15.89 33.63
N THR A 14 -83.30 -16.11 32.60
CA THR A 14 -81.93 -15.60 32.53
C THR A 14 -82.01 -14.07 32.45
N ALA A 15 -81.42 -13.38 33.42
CA ALA A 15 -81.23 -11.95 33.35
C ALA A 15 -80.32 -11.65 32.14
N GLN A 16 -80.86 -11.05 31.08
CA GLN A 16 -80.08 -10.60 29.93
C GLN A 16 -79.24 -9.38 30.34
N ALA A 17 -77.96 -9.40 29.97
CA ALA A 17 -77.02 -8.32 30.23
C ALA A 17 -77.53 -6.99 29.65
N GLN A 18 -77.63 -5.94 30.47
CA GLN A 18 -78.11 -4.61 30.07
C GLN A 18 -77.03 -3.71 29.42
N VAL A 19 -75.83 -4.26 29.18
CA VAL A 19 -74.63 -3.51 28.77
C VAL A 19 -74.11 -4.11 27.47
N CYS A 20 -73.66 -3.27 26.53
CA CYS A 20 -72.99 -3.75 25.34
C CYS A 20 -71.69 -4.49 25.69
N SER A 21 -71.40 -5.54 24.95
CA SER A 21 -70.13 -6.27 25.07
C SER A 21 -69.64 -6.74 23.71
N VAL A 22 -68.37 -7.09 23.64
CA VAL A 22 -67.75 -7.74 22.48
C VAL A 22 -67.19 -9.09 22.91
N ASN A 23 -67.20 -10.05 21.99
CA ASN A 23 -66.67 -11.39 22.25
C ASN A 23 -65.16 -11.39 22.58
N ASN A 24 -64.41 -10.48 21.97
CA ASN A 24 -63.00 -10.26 22.24
C ASN A 24 -62.63 -8.78 22.01
N THR A 25 -61.60 -8.31 22.70
CA THR A 25 -61.14 -6.91 22.67
C THR A 25 -59.73 -6.76 22.12
N ILE A 26 -58.99 -7.85 21.94
CA ILE A 26 -57.62 -7.83 21.41
C ILE A 26 -57.52 -8.86 20.29
N PHE A 27 -57.03 -8.41 19.14
CA PHE A 27 -56.79 -9.21 17.96
C PHE A 27 -55.36 -9.01 17.47
N GLU A 28 -54.80 -10.05 16.87
CA GLU A 28 -53.54 -9.99 16.15
C GLU A 28 -53.86 -10.34 14.69
N VAL A 29 -53.43 -9.48 13.77
CA VAL A 29 -53.67 -9.64 12.35
C VAL A 29 -52.35 -9.49 11.63
N GLN A 30 -51.97 -10.50 10.84
CA GLN A 30 -50.84 -10.38 9.92
C GLN A 30 -51.09 -9.24 8.93
N GLU A 31 -50.07 -8.43 8.70
CA GLU A 31 -50.14 -7.43 7.64
C GLU A 31 -50.33 -8.05 6.26
N ASN A 32 -50.60 -7.20 5.26
CA ASN A 32 -50.84 -7.58 3.87
C ASN A 32 -51.99 -8.58 3.67
N THR A 33 -52.75 -8.86 4.73
CA THR A 33 -53.81 -9.88 4.76
C THR A 33 -55.18 -9.22 4.70
N ASN A 34 -55.94 -9.56 3.68
CA ASN A 34 -57.31 -9.06 3.54
C ASN A 34 -58.29 -9.85 4.42
N GLN A 35 -58.79 -9.20 5.47
CA GLN A 35 -59.78 -9.78 6.38
C GLN A 35 -61.19 -9.74 5.75
N SER A 36 -61.59 -10.84 5.12
CA SER A 36 -62.89 -10.96 4.44
C SER A 36 -64.07 -11.22 5.40
N GLY A 37 -63.80 -11.69 6.62
CA GLY A 37 -64.80 -12.03 7.63
C GLY A 37 -64.99 -10.96 8.72
N PRO A 38 -66.02 -11.11 9.58
CA PRO A 38 -66.19 -10.26 10.75
C PRO A 38 -65.04 -10.50 11.74
N LEU A 39 -64.46 -9.42 12.26
CA LEU A 39 -63.41 -9.44 13.27
C LEU A 39 -63.98 -9.81 14.65
N ALA A 40 -65.11 -9.20 15.02
CA ALA A 40 -65.73 -9.39 16.33
C ALA A 40 -67.26 -9.32 16.23
N ASP A 41 -67.94 -10.12 17.06
CA ASP A 41 -69.39 -9.99 17.27
C ASP A 41 -69.64 -9.04 18.46
N ILE A 42 -70.51 -8.07 18.23
CA ILE A 42 -70.92 -7.04 19.20
C ILE A 42 -72.29 -7.44 19.75
N TYR A 43 -72.37 -7.74 21.05
CA TYR A 43 -73.64 -7.91 21.72
C TYR A 43 -74.24 -6.55 22.06
N VAL A 44 -75.37 -6.21 21.43
CA VAL A 44 -76.09 -4.96 21.64
C VAL A 44 -77.47 -5.25 22.26
N PRO A 45 -77.74 -4.80 23.50
CA PRO A 45 -79.03 -4.97 24.15
C PRO A 45 -80.19 -4.30 23.39
N ALA A 46 -81.41 -4.82 23.56
CA ALA A 46 -82.60 -4.27 22.89
C ALA A 46 -82.80 -2.77 23.24
N GLY A 47 -82.98 -1.93 22.20
CA GLY A 47 -83.13 -0.48 22.35
C GLY A 47 -81.83 0.32 22.37
N GLN A 48 -80.68 -0.31 22.14
CA GLN A 48 -79.38 0.34 21.94
C GLN A 48 -78.89 0.22 20.49
N GLN A 49 -78.00 1.11 20.07
CA GLN A 49 -77.28 1.06 18.79
C GLN A 49 -75.79 1.26 19.02
N VAL A 50 -74.95 0.63 18.21
CA VAL A 50 -73.48 0.77 18.28
C VAL A 50 -72.97 1.60 17.11
N THR A 51 -72.01 2.49 17.40
CA THR A 51 -71.35 3.37 16.42
C THR A 51 -69.86 3.40 16.67
N LEU A 52 -69.06 3.74 15.65
CA LEU A 52 -67.63 4.01 15.83
C LEU A 52 -67.44 5.44 16.36
N GLY A 53 -66.75 5.57 17.47
CA GLY A 53 -66.37 6.85 18.07
C GLY A 53 -65.23 7.51 17.31
N GLN A 54 -65.07 8.82 17.50
CA GLN A 54 -64.07 9.64 16.80
C GLN A 54 -62.61 9.25 17.09
N SER A 55 -62.36 8.56 18.22
CA SER A 55 -61.03 8.04 18.58
C SER A 55 -60.69 6.70 17.92
N SER A 56 -61.50 6.22 16.99
CA SER A 56 -61.18 5.03 16.19
C SER A 56 -60.15 5.38 15.12
N THR A 57 -59.30 4.44 14.74
CA THR A 57 -58.40 4.61 13.59
C THR A 57 -59.23 4.95 12.35
N PRO A 58 -58.96 6.07 11.66
CA PRO A 58 -59.80 6.53 10.55
C PRO A 58 -59.93 5.47 9.45
N TYR A 59 -61.16 5.23 8.98
CA TYR A 59 -61.49 4.31 7.87
C TYR A 59 -61.13 2.82 8.06
N ALA A 60 -60.39 2.49 9.12
CA ALA A 60 -59.89 1.14 9.40
C ALA A 60 -61.00 0.14 9.77
N PHE A 61 -62.12 0.62 10.33
CA PHE A 61 -63.20 -0.22 10.81
C PHE A 61 -64.53 0.15 10.18
N ARG A 62 -65.39 -0.85 10.01
CA ARG A 62 -66.81 -0.65 9.71
C ARG A 62 -67.66 -1.58 10.55
N ILE A 63 -68.87 -1.14 10.89
CA ILE A 63 -69.85 -1.96 11.59
C ILE A 63 -70.96 -2.32 10.61
N GLN A 64 -71.26 -3.61 10.48
CA GLN A 64 -72.37 -4.11 9.68
C GLN A 64 -73.29 -4.94 10.57
N GLY A 65 -74.47 -4.40 10.88
CA GLY A 65 -75.38 -5.00 11.87
C GLY A 65 -74.76 -5.00 13.27
N THR A 66 -74.50 -6.18 13.80
CA THR A 66 -73.86 -6.40 15.10
C THR A 66 -72.42 -6.93 14.97
N GLN A 67 -71.79 -6.77 13.81
CA GLN A 67 -70.45 -7.29 13.54
C GLN A 67 -69.48 -6.16 13.20
N LEU A 68 -68.30 -6.22 13.79
CA LEU A 68 -67.17 -5.33 13.48
C LEU A 68 -66.33 -5.97 12.37
N PHE A 69 -65.99 -5.21 11.34
CA PHE A 69 -65.09 -5.63 10.26
C PHE A 69 -63.89 -4.70 10.20
N LEU A 70 -62.74 -5.28 9.87
CA LEU A 70 -61.58 -4.52 9.39
C LEU A 70 -61.82 -4.15 7.93
N ASN A 71 -61.69 -2.87 7.59
CA ASN A 71 -62.02 -2.30 6.29
C ASN A 71 -60.78 -1.82 5.51
N VAL A 72 -59.60 -2.05 6.07
CA VAL A 72 -58.30 -1.77 5.46
C VAL A 72 -57.48 -3.05 5.45
N THR A 73 -56.53 -3.16 4.52
CA THR A 73 -55.42 -4.11 4.62
C THR A 73 -54.39 -3.50 5.56
N PRO A 74 -54.10 -4.11 6.72
CA PRO A 74 -53.09 -3.59 7.63
C PRO A 74 -51.69 -3.72 7.00
N ASP A 75 -50.85 -2.74 7.27
CA ASP A 75 -49.45 -2.58 6.87
C ASP A 75 -48.72 -2.17 8.16
N TYR A 76 -47.70 -2.94 8.53
CA TYR A 76 -47.01 -2.78 9.82
C TYR A 76 -46.17 -1.50 9.84
N GLU A 77 -45.49 -1.19 8.72
CA GLU A 77 -44.65 0.00 8.54
C GLU A 77 -45.47 1.29 8.59
N GLU A 78 -46.74 1.24 8.19
CA GLU A 78 -47.67 2.37 8.34
C GLU A 78 -48.26 2.46 9.76
N ASN A 79 -48.82 1.36 10.27
CA ASN A 79 -49.53 1.34 11.56
C ASN A 79 -49.44 0.00 12.29
N THR A 80 -48.57 -0.08 13.30
CA THR A 80 -48.42 -1.25 14.18
C THR A 80 -49.65 -1.60 15.04
N MET A 81 -50.61 -0.66 15.20
CA MET A 81 -51.84 -0.87 15.97
C MET A 81 -53.02 -0.07 15.41
N LEU A 82 -54.14 -0.77 15.20
CA LEU A 82 -55.43 -0.18 14.86
C LEU A 82 -56.39 -0.30 16.05
N GLN A 83 -57.17 0.74 16.32
CA GLN A 83 -58.11 0.76 17.45
C GLN A 83 -59.51 1.13 16.99
N ALA A 84 -60.52 0.32 17.34
CA ALA A 84 -61.92 0.67 17.21
C ALA A 84 -62.49 1.08 18.58
N HIS A 85 -63.02 2.31 18.67
CA HIS A 85 -63.71 2.79 19.86
C HIS A 85 -65.22 2.63 19.64
N LEU A 86 -65.82 1.58 20.19
CA LEU A 86 -67.25 1.28 20.03
C LEU A 86 -68.06 2.08 21.06
N GLU A 87 -68.99 2.89 20.58
CA GLU A 87 -69.92 3.66 21.41
C GLU A 87 -71.34 3.11 21.27
N CYS A 88 -71.83 2.48 22.33
CA CYS A 88 -73.21 2.05 22.42
C CYS A 88 -74.08 3.15 23.01
N ARG A 89 -75.12 3.52 22.27
CA ARG A 89 -76.04 4.60 22.60
C ARG A 89 -77.46 4.08 22.83
N SER A 90 -78.14 4.64 23.83
CA SER A 90 -79.59 4.54 23.98
C SER A 90 -80.17 5.94 23.78
N GLY A 91 -80.86 6.14 22.65
CA GLY A 91 -81.13 7.49 22.14
C GLY A 91 -79.84 8.24 21.86
N ASP A 92 -79.70 9.46 22.38
CA ASP A 92 -78.49 10.29 22.22
C ASP A 92 -77.43 10.06 23.31
N THR A 93 -77.73 9.25 24.32
CA THR A 93 -76.83 9.02 25.46
C THR A 93 -75.93 7.83 25.22
N VAL A 94 -74.61 8.02 25.35
CA VAL A 94 -73.64 6.91 25.34
C VAL A 94 -73.74 6.17 26.67
N VAL A 95 -74.11 4.89 26.62
CA VAL A 95 -74.33 4.03 27.80
C VAL A 95 -73.10 3.16 28.07
N THR A 96 -72.38 2.77 27.02
CA THR A 96 -71.19 1.91 27.13
C THR A 96 -70.17 2.29 26.07
N GLN A 97 -68.91 2.36 26.46
CA GLN A 97 -67.78 2.51 25.55
C GLN A 97 -66.87 1.28 25.67
N LEU A 98 -66.50 0.70 24.54
CA LEU A 98 -65.61 -0.45 24.45
C LEU A 98 -64.46 -0.11 23.51
N ARG A 99 -63.28 -0.68 23.76
CA ARG A 99 -62.13 -0.58 22.87
C ARG A 99 -61.81 -1.95 22.34
N VAL A 100 -61.69 -2.04 21.02
CA VAL A 100 -61.13 -3.21 20.34
C VAL A 100 -59.79 -2.79 19.76
N LEU A 101 -58.75 -3.51 20.15
CA LEU A 101 -57.37 -3.31 19.73
C LEU A 101 -57.00 -4.39 18.73
N VAL A 102 -56.40 -3.98 17.62
CA VAL A 102 -55.88 -4.86 16.59
C VAL A 102 -54.39 -4.56 16.46
N PHE A 103 -53.56 -5.48 16.94
CA PHE A 103 -52.12 -5.43 16.73
C PHE A 103 -51.81 -6.00 15.34
N VAL A 104 -51.04 -5.25 14.57
CA VAL A 104 -50.54 -5.74 13.27
C VAL A 104 -49.29 -6.55 13.54
N LEU A 105 -49.25 -7.78 13.02
CA LEU A 105 -48.07 -8.63 13.08
C LEU A 105 -47.24 -8.40 11.81
N ASP A 106 -46.00 -7.98 12.05
CA ASP A 106 -44.93 -7.81 11.08
C ASP A 106 -44.64 -9.11 10.31
N ILE A 107 -44.37 -8.98 9.02
CA ILE A 107 -43.93 -10.02 8.08
C ILE A 107 -42.71 -9.46 7.36
N ASN A 108 -41.70 -10.29 7.17
CA ASN A 108 -40.51 -9.94 6.39
C ASN A 108 -40.82 -9.72 4.89
N ASP A 109 -41.32 -8.55 4.52
CA ASP A 109 -41.71 -8.17 3.15
C ASP A 109 -40.94 -6.97 2.60
N ASN A 110 -40.14 -6.30 3.43
CA ASN A 110 -39.19 -5.28 3.00
C ASN A 110 -37.80 -5.89 2.79
N ALA A 111 -37.05 -5.30 1.87
CA ALA A 111 -35.68 -5.72 1.59
C ALA A 111 -34.70 -4.71 2.20
N PRO A 112 -33.55 -5.17 2.72
CA PRO A 112 -32.54 -4.27 3.25
C PRO A 112 -31.99 -3.38 2.14
N GLN A 113 -31.67 -2.13 2.45
CA GLN A 113 -31.22 -1.15 1.48
C GLN A 113 -29.99 -0.39 1.99
N PHE A 114 -28.92 -0.41 1.19
CA PHE A 114 -27.79 0.46 1.43
C PHE A 114 -28.11 1.90 0.99
N PRO A 115 -27.65 2.92 1.73
CA PRO A 115 -27.77 4.31 1.30
C PRO A 115 -26.79 4.68 0.17
N PHE A 116 -26.02 3.71 -0.35
CA PHE A 116 -25.02 3.87 -1.41
C PHE A 116 -24.93 2.60 -2.27
N GLU A 117 -24.59 2.76 -3.56
CA GLU A 117 -24.26 1.64 -4.45
C GLU A 117 -22.76 1.30 -4.45
N ASN A 118 -21.92 2.34 -4.37
CA ASN A 118 -20.46 2.21 -4.32
C ASN A 118 -19.88 3.10 -3.20
N LYS A 119 -19.02 2.52 -2.37
CA LYS A 119 -18.28 3.19 -1.31
C LYS A 119 -16.79 3.19 -1.66
N VAL A 120 -16.27 4.37 -2.00
CA VAL A 120 -14.83 4.55 -2.25
C VAL A 120 -14.13 4.97 -0.96
N LYS A 121 -13.02 4.32 -0.62
CA LYS A 121 -12.18 4.68 0.54
C LYS A 121 -10.71 4.74 0.15
N ASN A 122 -10.08 5.88 0.42
CA ASN A 122 -8.63 6.02 0.34
C ASN A 122 -8.01 5.63 1.68
N ILE A 123 -6.99 4.78 1.66
CA ILE A 123 -6.32 4.22 2.84
C ILE A 123 -4.81 4.39 2.64
N SER A 124 -4.14 5.06 3.57
CA SER A 124 -2.68 5.21 3.52
C SER A 124 -1.99 3.88 3.77
N GLU A 125 -0.90 3.55 3.07
CA GLU A 125 -0.20 2.28 3.25
C GLU A 125 0.41 2.12 4.66
N ASP A 126 0.72 3.23 5.34
CA ASP A 126 1.21 3.26 6.72
C ASP A 126 0.12 3.09 7.79
N THR A 127 -1.15 2.89 7.36
CA THR A 127 -2.28 2.62 8.26
C THR A 127 -1.98 1.39 9.12
N LYS A 128 -2.07 1.56 10.44
CA LYS A 128 -1.77 0.48 11.39
C LYS A 128 -2.78 -0.66 11.25
N VAL A 129 -2.26 -1.89 11.32
CA VAL A 129 -3.07 -3.10 11.39
C VAL A 129 -4.02 -3.04 12.60
N ASN A 130 -5.20 -3.64 12.45
CA ASN A 130 -6.35 -3.60 13.37
C ASN A 130 -7.10 -2.26 13.41
N THR A 131 -6.79 -1.32 12.53
CA THR A 131 -7.55 -0.06 12.41
C THR A 131 -8.89 -0.31 11.71
N ILE A 132 -9.96 0.31 12.22
CA ILE A 132 -11.25 0.40 11.52
C ILE A 132 -11.11 1.45 10.42
N VAL A 133 -11.04 1.00 9.16
CA VAL A 133 -10.85 1.87 7.99
C VAL A 133 -12.18 2.47 7.50
N ILE A 134 -13.30 1.76 7.71
CA ILE A 134 -14.65 2.28 7.48
C ILE A 134 -15.51 1.89 8.69
N PRO A 135 -16.10 2.86 9.41
CA PRO A 135 -16.95 2.57 10.57
C PRO A 135 -18.29 1.97 10.16
N GLU A 136 -18.95 1.33 11.14
CA GLU A 136 -20.27 0.70 10.99
C GLU A 136 -21.33 1.63 10.41
N THR A 137 -21.45 2.84 10.95
CA THR A 137 -22.43 3.87 10.52
C THR A 137 -22.31 4.27 9.04
N GLU A 138 -21.21 3.91 8.39
CA GLU A 138 -20.95 4.22 6.99
C GLU A 138 -21.20 3.04 6.04
N LEU A 139 -21.44 1.84 6.58
CA LEU A 139 -21.67 0.60 5.85
C LEU A 139 -22.99 -0.08 6.21
N GLU A 140 -23.70 0.38 7.24
CA GLU A 140 -25.01 -0.15 7.60
C GLU A 140 -26.04 0.06 6.47
N ALA A 141 -26.83 -0.99 6.22
CA ALA A 141 -28.06 -0.93 5.45
C ALA A 141 -29.23 -0.70 6.41
N GLN A 142 -30.38 -0.31 5.84
CA GLN A 142 -31.62 -0.12 6.58
C GLN A 142 -32.66 -1.10 6.07
N ASP A 143 -33.39 -1.71 7.00
CA ASP A 143 -34.58 -2.50 6.75
C ASP A 143 -35.76 -1.84 7.48
N LEU A 144 -36.96 -1.91 6.90
CA LEU A 144 -38.16 -1.29 7.48
C LEU A 144 -38.94 -2.25 8.36
N ASP A 145 -38.70 -3.55 8.22
CA ASP A 145 -39.33 -4.59 9.03
C ASP A 145 -38.86 -4.48 10.50
N LYS A 146 -39.66 -5.01 11.43
CA LYS A 146 -39.40 -4.89 12.88
C LYS A 146 -38.07 -5.52 13.31
N ASP A 147 -37.67 -6.62 12.69
CA ASP A 147 -36.45 -7.35 12.99
C ASP A 147 -35.27 -6.79 12.17
N ASP A 148 -34.78 -5.62 12.57
CA ASP A 148 -33.69 -4.86 11.91
C ASP A 148 -32.29 -5.50 12.01
N ILE A 149 -32.19 -6.74 12.47
CA ILE A 149 -30.91 -7.42 12.67
C ILE A 149 -30.41 -7.94 11.33
N LEU A 150 -29.55 -7.14 10.71
CA LEU A 150 -28.94 -7.47 9.42
C LEU A 150 -27.63 -8.26 9.56
N PHE A 151 -27.42 -9.20 8.63
CA PHE A 151 -26.24 -10.05 8.56
C PHE A 151 -25.43 -9.72 7.30
N TYR A 152 -24.22 -9.22 7.51
CA TYR A 152 -23.29 -8.75 6.50
C TYR A 152 -22.22 -9.80 6.19
N THR A 153 -21.88 -9.90 4.91
CA THR A 153 -20.78 -10.72 4.40
C THR A 153 -19.95 -9.89 3.43
N LEU A 154 -18.62 -9.97 3.58
CA LEU A 154 -17.68 -9.33 2.67
C LEU A 154 -17.20 -10.35 1.65
N GLN A 155 -17.60 -10.17 0.40
CA GLN A 155 -17.20 -11.02 -0.71
C GLN A 155 -16.05 -10.38 -1.49
N GLU A 156 -15.01 -11.16 -1.70
CA GLU A 156 -13.83 -10.79 -2.47
C GLU A 156 -14.14 -10.62 -3.96
N VAL A 157 -13.73 -9.49 -4.54
CA VAL A 157 -13.72 -9.29 -6.00
C VAL A 157 -12.29 -9.28 -6.53
N THR A 158 -11.37 -8.63 -5.82
CA THR A 158 -9.93 -8.65 -6.13
C THR A 158 -9.26 -9.84 -5.45
N PRO A 159 -8.68 -10.81 -6.19
CA PRO A 159 -8.03 -11.98 -5.59
C PRO A 159 -6.86 -11.61 -4.66
N GLY A 160 -6.76 -12.27 -3.51
CA GLY A 160 -5.84 -11.96 -2.42
C GLY A 160 -6.32 -10.87 -1.44
N ALA A 161 -7.37 -10.10 -1.75
CA ALA A 161 -7.78 -8.94 -0.94
C ALA A 161 -8.35 -9.33 0.43
N SER A 162 -9.00 -10.48 0.55
CA SER A 162 -9.56 -10.98 1.82
C SER A 162 -8.53 -11.20 2.92
N ASN A 163 -7.23 -11.23 2.58
CA ASN A 163 -6.16 -11.30 3.57
C ASN A 163 -5.93 -9.97 4.30
N PHE A 164 -6.34 -8.86 3.70
CA PHE A 164 -6.08 -7.50 4.19
C PHE A 164 -7.27 -6.90 4.93
N PHE A 165 -8.50 -7.25 4.57
CA PHE A 165 -9.69 -6.63 5.13
C PHE A 165 -10.73 -7.65 5.57
N SER A 166 -11.35 -7.40 6.72
CA SER A 166 -12.50 -8.16 7.22
C SER A 166 -13.53 -7.25 7.89
N LEU A 167 -14.75 -7.76 8.01
CA LEU A 167 -15.76 -7.12 8.86
C LEU A 167 -15.48 -7.46 10.34
N VAL A 168 -15.72 -6.49 11.23
CA VAL A 168 -15.57 -6.69 12.67
C VAL A 168 -16.51 -7.78 13.18
N GLY A 169 -17.71 -7.88 12.62
CA GLY A 169 -18.65 -8.97 12.90
C GLY A 169 -19.71 -9.09 11.80
N THR A 170 -20.47 -10.17 11.85
CA THR A 170 -21.57 -10.39 10.89
C THR A 170 -22.69 -9.37 11.04
N ASN A 171 -22.90 -8.80 12.23
CA ASN A 171 -23.98 -7.83 12.46
C ASN A 171 -23.41 -6.47 12.87
N LEU A 172 -22.10 -6.28 12.64
CA LEU A 172 -21.34 -5.07 12.96
C LEU A 172 -20.50 -4.75 11.72
N PRO A 173 -21.10 -4.13 10.68
CA PRO A 173 -20.44 -3.90 9.39
C PRO A 173 -19.38 -2.79 9.46
N ALA A 174 -18.39 -2.91 10.34
CA ALA A 174 -17.20 -2.06 10.32
C ALA A 174 -16.07 -2.79 9.57
N LEU A 175 -15.43 -2.12 8.61
CA LEU A 175 -14.32 -2.69 7.85
C LEU A 175 -13.01 -2.46 8.62
N ARG A 176 -12.31 -3.55 8.96
CA ARG A 176 -11.03 -3.56 9.67
C ARG A 176 -9.90 -3.98 8.74
N LEU A 177 -8.73 -3.36 8.91
CA LEU A 177 -7.48 -3.77 8.28
C LEU A 177 -6.80 -4.88 9.11
N ASP A 178 -6.51 -6.04 8.51
CA ASP A 178 -5.93 -7.22 9.18
C ASP A 178 -4.45 -7.45 8.83
N GLN A 179 -3.94 -6.87 7.75
CA GLN A 179 -2.54 -6.99 7.32
C GLN A 179 -1.96 -5.64 6.89
N PRO A 180 -0.63 -5.45 6.99
CA PRO A 180 0.00 -4.22 6.51
C PRO A 180 -0.23 -4.08 5.01
N LEU A 181 -0.52 -2.85 4.59
CA LEU A 181 -0.69 -2.53 3.19
C LEU A 181 0.68 -2.31 2.53
N ASP A 182 0.74 -2.60 1.24
CA ASP A 182 1.89 -2.33 0.39
C ASP A 182 1.37 -1.68 -0.88
N PHE A 183 1.56 -0.36 -0.99
CA PHE A 183 1.11 0.42 -2.15
C PHE A 183 1.68 -0.12 -3.46
N TYR A 184 2.91 -0.63 -3.44
CA TYR A 184 3.63 -1.06 -4.64
C TYR A 184 3.10 -2.37 -5.20
N SER A 185 2.53 -3.21 -4.35
CA SER A 185 1.90 -4.47 -4.74
C SER A 185 0.38 -4.33 -4.94
N TRP A 186 -0.29 -3.47 -4.16
CA TRP A 186 -1.75 -3.44 -4.07
C TRP A 186 -2.34 -2.02 -4.06
N GLN A 187 -2.43 -1.38 -5.23
CA GLN A 187 -2.95 -0.01 -5.33
C GLN A 187 -4.48 0.10 -5.20
N LYS A 188 -5.21 -0.94 -5.63
CA LYS A 188 -6.67 -0.97 -5.59
C LYS A 188 -7.16 -2.37 -5.23
N MET A 189 -8.11 -2.44 -4.30
CA MET A 189 -8.84 -3.64 -3.94
C MET A 189 -10.34 -3.37 -3.96
N THR A 190 -11.11 -4.32 -4.48
CA THR A 190 -12.57 -4.21 -4.55
C THR A 190 -13.22 -5.39 -3.83
N PHE A 191 -14.31 -5.11 -3.12
CA PHE A 191 -15.18 -6.09 -2.47
C PHE A 191 -16.65 -5.84 -2.83
N GLN A 192 -17.47 -6.89 -2.74
CA GLN A 192 -18.93 -6.76 -2.62
C GLN A 192 -19.31 -6.92 -1.15
N LEU A 193 -19.98 -5.93 -0.60
CA LEU A 193 -20.64 -6.00 0.70
C LEU A 193 -22.06 -6.51 0.49
N LEU A 194 -22.33 -7.70 0.97
CA LEU A 194 -23.65 -8.34 0.89
C LEU A 194 -24.33 -8.24 2.25
N VAL A 195 -25.62 -7.96 2.26
CA VAL A 195 -26.45 -7.95 3.47
C VAL A 195 -27.71 -8.79 3.26
N ARG A 196 -28.16 -9.43 4.33
CA ARG A 196 -29.42 -10.18 4.40
C ARG A 196 -30.14 -9.90 5.72
N ASP A 197 -31.45 -9.96 5.66
CA ASP A 197 -32.40 -9.78 6.77
C ASP A 197 -32.50 -11.00 7.70
N THR A 198 -32.19 -12.20 7.20
CA THR A 198 -32.27 -13.45 7.97
C THR A 198 -30.89 -14.05 8.24
N GLN A 199 -30.75 -14.73 9.38
CA GLN A 199 -29.50 -15.40 9.73
C GLN A 199 -29.21 -16.62 8.85
N GLU A 200 -30.26 -17.39 8.54
CA GLU A 200 -30.17 -18.62 7.78
C GLU A 200 -30.23 -18.33 6.28
N GLU A 201 -29.32 -18.90 5.50
CA GLU A 201 -29.25 -18.67 4.05
C GLU A 201 -30.46 -19.23 3.28
N ASN A 202 -31.21 -20.17 3.88
CA ASN A 202 -32.36 -20.81 3.26
C ASN A 202 -33.69 -20.40 3.91
N ALA A 203 -33.72 -19.30 4.66
CA ALA A 203 -34.97 -18.77 5.20
C ALA A 203 -35.85 -18.25 4.06
N GLU A 204 -37.16 -18.47 4.17
CA GLU A 204 -38.15 -18.09 3.15
C GLU A 204 -39.33 -17.38 3.83
N PRO A 205 -39.59 -16.09 3.53
CA PRO A 205 -38.82 -15.22 2.64
C PRO A 205 -37.53 -14.72 3.31
N SER A 206 -36.48 -14.51 2.51
CA SER A 206 -35.31 -13.72 2.88
C SER A 206 -34.94 -12.78 1.74
N HIS A 207 -34.64 -11.55 2.09
CA HIS A 207 -34.28 -10.47 1.19
C HIS A 207 -32.82 -10.08 1.38
N THR A 208 -32.21 -9.61 0.31
CA THR A 208 -30.78 -9.29 0.27
C THR A 208 -30.51 -8.00 -0.49
N ALA A 209 -29.40 -7.35 -0.16
CA ALA A 209 -28.85 -6.25 -0.94
C ALA A 209 -27.34 -6.35 -1.05
N ALA A 210 -26.79 -5.64 -2.03
CA ALA A 210 -25.37 -5.61 -2.31
C ALA A 210 -24.91 -4.17 -2.57
N ALA A 211 -23.72 -3.83 -2.07
CA ALA A 211 -23.00 -2.61 -2.42
C ALA A 211 -21.53 -2.93 -2.74
N THR A 212 -20.89 -2.09 -3.53
CA THR A 212 -19.47 -2.24 -3.88
C THR A 212 -18.61 -1.42 -2.93
N LEU A 213 -17.50 -1.99 -2.44
CA LEU A 213 -16.45 -1.25 -1.72
C LEU A 213 -15.20 -1.17 -2.61
N ASP A 214 -14.80 0.05 -2.96
CA ASP A 214 -13.60 0.35 -3.74
C ASP A 214 -12.54 0.96 -2.80
N LEU A 215 -11.53 0.17 -2.45
CA LEU A 215 -10.44 0.57 -1.55
C LEU A 215 -9.22 0.97 -2.38
N HIS A 216 -8.77 2.22 -2.24
CA HIS A 216 -7.59 2.76 -2.90
C HIS A 216 -6.47 2.92 -1.87
N VAL A 217 -5.37 2.21 -2.07
CA VAL A 217 -4.18 2.36 -1.23
C VAL A 217 -3.40 3.56 -1.74
N TRP A 218 -3.03 4.45 -0.82
CA TRP A 218 -2.27 5.66 -1.10
C TRP A 218 -0.84 5.52 -0.57
N PRO A 219 0.16 6.02 -1.32
CA PRO A 219 1.55 5.93 -0.89
C PRO A 219 1.79 6.79 0.36
N ALA A 220 2.70 6.33 1.21
CA ALA A 220 3.20 7.03 2.37
C ALA A 220 4.73 7.12 2.31
N ASP A 221 5.30 8.13 2.94
CA ASP A 221 6.75 8.34 3.00
C ASP A 221 7.38 7.30 3.94
N LEU A 222 7.69 6.12 3.40
CA LEU A 222 8.13 4.94 4.13
C LEU A 222 9.57 4.53 3.81
N ARG A 223 10.18 5.05 2.75
CA ARG A 223 11.48 4.60 2.26
C ARG A 223 12.56 5.64 2.52
N PRO A 224 13.76 5.24 2.96
CA PRO A 224 14.87 6.16 3.09
C PRO A 224 15.38 6.61 1.71
N PRO A 225 16.15 7.71 1.64
CA PRO A 225 16.80 8.14 0.40
C PRO A 225 17.73 7.07 -0.18
N TRP A 226 17.82 6.97 -1.50
CA TRP A 226 18.68 6.03 -2.21
C TRP A 226 19.82 6.74 -2.95
N PHE A 227 21.06 6.35 -2.65
CA PHE A 227 22.24 6.87 -3.35
C PHE A 227 22.42 6.21 -4.73
N LEU A 228 22.57 7.01 -5.78
CA LEU A 228 22.62 6.57 -7.17
C LEU A 228 24.05 6.59 -7.75
N PRO A 229 24.38 5.68 -8.68
CA PRO A 229 23.59 4.55 -9.13
C PRO A 229 23.63 3.40 -8.11
N CYS A 230 22.47 2.87 -7.76
CA CYS A 230 22.33 1.73 -6.87
C CYS A 230 21.98 0.44 -7.64
N GLY A 231 22.29 -0.69 -7.04
CA GLY A 231 21.83 -2.00 -7.52
C GLY A 231 20.55 -2.40 -6.80
N TYR A 232 19.51 -2.77 -7.56
CA TYR A 232 18.28 -3.31 -7.00
C TYR A 232 18.54 -4.74 -6.50
N SER A 233 18.39 -4.98 -5.20
CA SER A 233 18.47 -6.33 -4.62
C SER A 233 17.15 -7.09 -4.76
N ASP A 234 16.05 -6.35 -4.83
CA ASP A 234 14.68 -6.80 -5.07
C ASP A 234 13.92 -5.66 -5.80
N PRO A 235 12.62 -5.79 -6.15
CA PRO A 235 11.92 -4.74 -6.91
C PRO A 235 11.76 -3.41 -6.15
N TYR A 236 12.07 -3.38 -4.85
CA TYR A 236 11.61 -2.33 -3.94
C TYR A 236 12.75 -1.68 -3.14
N VAL A 237 13.93 -2.29 -3.08
CA VAL A 237 15.09 -1.81 -2.31
C VAL A 237 16.30 -1.64 -3.21
N CYS A 238 16.84 -0.43 -3.22
CA CYS A 238 18.05 -0.08 -3.94
C CYS A 238 19.23 0.04 -2.96
N ILE A 239 20.25 -0.81 -3.11
CA ILE A 239 21.39 -0.81 -2.19
C ILE A 239 22.37 0.30 -2.59
N ASN A 240 22.70 1.15 -1.62
CA ASN A 240 23.48 2.38 -1.75
C ASN A 240 24.73 2.23 -2.62
N ALA A 241 24.92 3.17 -3.55
CA ALA A 241 26.16 3.30 -4.32
C ALA A 241 27.37 3.51 -3.40
N GLU A 242 28.54 2.96 -3.74
CA GLU A 242 29.82 3.40 -3.17
C GLU A 242 30.52 4.34 -4.15
N TYR A 243 31.13 5.40 -3.61
CA TYR A 243 31.80 6.42 -4.40
C TYR A 243 33.31 6.37 -4.18
N HIS A 244 34.06 6.52 -5.26
CA HIS A 244 35.52 6.52 -5.23
C HIS A 244 36.06 7.81 -5.83
N GLY A 245 37.15 8.33 -5.26
CA GLY A 245 37.80 9.55 -5.71
C GLY A 245 39.31 9.49 -5.51
N ALA A 246 40.03 10.37 -6.19
CA ALA A 246 41.46 10.54 -5.97
C ALA A 246 41.84 12.02 -5.96
N VAL A 247 42.81 12.37 -5.13
CA VAL A 247 43.32 13.74 -4.95
C VAL A 247 44.85 13.79 -4.96
N PRO A 248 45.44 14.88 -5.46
CA PRO A 248 46.89 15.07 -5.47
C PRO A 248 47.43 15.45 -4.09
N LEU A 249 48.62 14.94 -3.75
CA LEU A 249 49.34 15.41 -2.56
C LEU A 249 49.85 16.83 -2.71
N GLY A 250 49.93 17.55 -1.59
CA GLY A 250 50.49 18.89 -1.48
C GLY A 250 49.65 20.01 -2.10
N HIS A 251 48.54 19.69 -2.76
CA HIS A 251 47.72 20.65 -3.49
C HIS A 251 46.28 20.67 -2.97
N LYS A 252 45.64 21.83 -3.06
CA LYS A 252 44.21 22.00 -2.79
C LYS A 252 43.51 22.20 -4.14
N LEU A 253 42.58 21.32 -4.46
CA LEU A 253 41.80 21.43 -5.69
C LEU A 253 40.79 22.58 -5.59
N PRO A 254 40.65 23.41 -6.64
CA PRO A 254 39.75 24.56 -6.62
C PRO A 254 38.29 24.22 -6.94
N ALA A 255 38.03 23.05 -7.52
CA ALA A 255 36.71 22.58 -7.93
C ALA A 255 36.24 21.39 -7.07
N PRO A 256 34.93 21.06 -7.09
CA PRO A 256 34.44 19.79 -6.54
C PRO A 256 35.19 18.59 -7.09
N LEU A 257 35.32 17.56 -6.25
CA LEU A 257 35.97 16.31 -6.62
C LEU A 257 35.16 15.59 -7.69
N VAL A 258 35.87 15.05 -8.68
CA VAL A 258 35.31 14.11 -9.63
C VAL A 258 35.32 12.74 -8.95
N LEU A 259 34.13 12.16 -8.78
CA LEU A 259 33.96 10.85 -8.16
C LEU A 259 33.45 9.85 -9.20
N ARG A 260 33.70 8.56 -8.96
CA ARG A 260 33.09 7.45 -9.69
C ARG A 260 32.09 6.73 -8.81
N PRO A 261 30.95 6.29 -9.34
CA PRO A 261 30.52 6.39 -10.75
C PRO A 261 29.97 7.76 -11.17
N GLY A 262 29.76 8.68 -10.22
CA GLY A 262 29.31 10.04 -10.47
C GLY A 262 29.43 10.89 -9.20
N PRO A 263 28.90 12.13 -9.19
CA PRO A 263 28.82 12.93 -7.96
C PRO A 263 27.97 12.21 -6.90
N VAL A 264 28.21 12.51 -5.62
CA VAL A 264 27.36 11.96 -4.55
C VAL A 264 25.94 12.48 -4.75
N HIS A 265 25.04 11.56 -5.06
CA HIS A 265 23.66 11.90 -5.38
C HIS A 265 22.72 10.87 -4.78
N ALA A 266 21.68 11.35 -4.10
CA ALA A 266 20.60 10.56 -3.58
C ALA A 266 19.25 11.15 -4.00
N VAL A 267 18.28 10.25 -4.15
CA VAL A 267 16.88 10.56 -4.45
C VAL A 267 15.99 9.96 -3.38
N ASP A 268 14.78 10.47 -3.25
CA ASP A 268 13.77 9.85 -2.39
C ASP A 268 13.43 8.44 -2.90
N GLY A 269 13.26 7.49 -1.98
CA GLY A 269 13.03 6.08 -2.30
C GLY A 269 11.56 5.77 -2.61
N ASP A 270 10.65 6.70 -2.29
CA ASP A 270 9.21 6.51 -2.45
C ASP A 270 8.72 6.84 -3.86
N GLN A 271 7.80 6.02 -4.37
CA GLN A 271 7.23 6.27 -5.70
C GLN A 271 6.17 7.37 -5.63
N GLY A 272 6.37 8.43 -6.41
CA GLY A 272 5.43 9.55 -6.47
C GLY A 272 5.56 10.55 -5.31
N ILE A 273 6.46 10.29 -4.36
CA ILE A 273 6.89 11.22 -3.32
C ILE A 273 8.34 11.60 -3.63
N SER A 274 8.67 12.88 -3.52
CA SER A 274 10.00 13.38 -3.84
C SER A 274 10.41 14.42 -2.82
N GLN A 275 10.93 13.94 -1.69
CA GLN A 275 11.56 14.76 -0.68
C GLN A 275 12.90 15.32 -1.17
N ARG A 276 13.20 16.55 -0.77
CA ARG A 276 14.53 17.12 -0.93
C ARG A 276 15.51 16.41 0.00
N ILE A 277 16.68 16.06 -0.51
CA ILE A 277 17.74 15.40 0.26
C ILE A 277 18.82 16.40 0.69
N LEU A 278 19.21 16.34 1.96
CA LEU A 278 20.25 17.14 2.58
C LEU A 278 21.48 16.25 2.88
N TYR A 279 22.65 16.68 2.42
CA TYR A 279 23.89 15.91 2.55
C TYR A 279 24.76 16.39 3.72
N SER A 280 25.41 15.44 4.41
CA SER A 280 26.41 15.75 5.44
C SER A 280 27.42 14.61 5.60
N ILE A 281 28.60 14.88 6.15
CA ILE A 281 29.60 13.84 6.45
C ILE A 281 29.44 13.45 7.92
N MET A 282 29.04 12.21 8.18
CA MET A 282 28.87 11.67 9.54
C MET A 282 30.17 11.18 10.16
N GLN A 283 31.03 10.53 9.37
CA GLN A 283 32.27 9.93 9.84
C GLN A 283 33.40 10.10 8.82
N GLY A 284 34.64 10.04 9.30
CA GLY A 284 35.84 10.19 8.46
C GLY A 284 36.22 11.65 8.18
N GLN A 285 35.42 12.60 8.68
CA GLN A 285 35.73 14.01 8.60
C GLN A 285 36.85 14.35 9.58
N ASP A 286 38.06 14.55 9.07
CA ASP A 286 39.14 15.20 9.83
C ASP A 286 39.18 16.71 9.60
N GLY A 287 38.36 17.22 8.67
CA GLY A 287 38.31 18.62 8.23
C GLY A 287 39.06 18.87 6.92
N THR A 288 39.45 17.84 6.17
CA THR A 288 40.10 17.91 4.84
C THR A 288 39.11 18.04 3.68
N PHE A 289 37.91 17.50 3.87
CA PHE A 289 36.83 17.55 2.89
C PHE A 289 35.60 18.22 3.50
N ALA A 290 34.80 18.87 2.66
CA ALA A 290 33.50 19.40 2.99
C ALA A 290 32.51 19.00 1.88
N ILE A 291 31.29 18.65 2.27
CA ILE A 291 30.20 18.37 1.33
C ILE A 291 29.21 19.52 1.33
N ASP A 292 28.78 19.93 0.15
CA ASP A 292 27.68 20.87 0.01
C ASP A 292 26.35 20.19 0.36
N ALA A 293 25.57 20.83 1.23
CA ALA A 293 24.37 20.22 1.82
C ALA A 293 23.26 19.98 0.79
N ASP A 294 23.26 20.68 -0.35
CA ASP A 294 22.17 20.62 -1.32
C ASP A 294 22.54 19.86 -2.60
N SER A 295 23.77 20.07 -3.08
CA SER A 295 24.24 19.45 -4.32
C SER A 295 24.96 18.11 -4.10
N GLY A 296 25.37 17.79 -2.87
CA GLY A 296 26.20 16.62 -2.59
C GLY A 296 27.64 16.75 -3.10
N ASN A 297 28.03 17.92 -3.61
CA ASN A 297 29.38 18.15 -4.13
C ASN A 297 30.41 18.11 -3.01
N LEU A 298 31.39 17.22 -3.14
CA LEU A 298 32.48 17.08 -2.20
C LEU A 298 33.67 17.95 -2.63
N THR A 299 34.20 18.78 -1.74
CA THR A 299 35.30 19.73 -2.01
C THR A 299 36.45 19.55 -1.02
N MET A 300 37.67 19.93 -1.43
CA MET A 300 38.82 19.97 -0.52
C MET A 300 38.85 21.30 0.24
N THR A 301 38.96 21.24 1.56
CA THR A 301 39.17 22.44 2.41
C THR A 301 40.66 22.75 2.56
N ARG A 302 41.51 21.72 2.55
CA ARG A 302 42.98 21.79 2.71
C ARG A 302 43.70 20.68 1.93
N SER A 303 44.98 20.89 1.66
CA SER A 303 45.85 19.93 0.97
C SER A 303 46.25 18.75 1.86
N VAL A 304 46.54 17.60 1.25
CA VAL A 304 47.00 16.39 1.95
C VAL A 304 48.52 16.26 1.81
N PRO A 305 49.32 16.20 2.89
CA PRO A 305 50.78 16.25 2.81
C PRO A 305 51.46 14.90 2.53
N SER A 306 50.78 13.79 2.81
CA SER A 306 51.32 12.42 2.69
C SER A 306 50.27 11.46 2.14
N PRO A 307 50.67 10.34 1.50
CA PRO A 307 49.71 9.36 0.99
C PRO A 307 48.76 8.90 2.09
N LYS A 308 47.46 8.99 1.83
CA LYS A 308 46.41 8.64 2.79
C LYS A 308 45.14 8.28 2.04
N THR A 309 44.48 7.22 2.47
CA THR A 309 43.12 6.89 2.03
C THR A 309 42.13 7.39 3.07
N PHE A 310 41.13 8.16 2.62
CA PHE A 310 40.04 8.65 3.44
C PHE A 310 38.81 7.81 3.14
N THR A 311 38.17 7.32 4.19
CA THR A 311 36.87 6.66 4.09
C THR A 311 35.87 7.54 4.81
N LEU A 312 35.05 8.25 4.03
CA LEU A 312 34.01 9.13 4.53
C LEU A 312 32.68 8.37 4.53
N LEU A 313 31.90 8.53 5.60
CA LEU A 313 30.49 8.12 5.62
C LEU A 313 29.65 9.36 5.40
N VAL A 314 28.95 9.41 4.27
CA VAL A 314 28.10 10.53 3.86
C VAL A 314 26.64 10.17 4.09
N LYS A 315 25.93 11.01 4.82
CA LYS A 315 24.50 10.92 5.09
C LYS A 315 23.71 11.72 4.05
N GLY A 316 22.67 11.11 3.52
CA GLY A 316 21.60 11.78 2.79
C GLY A 316 20.33 11.70 3.63
N GLU A 317 19.79 12.84 4.04
CA GLU A 317 18.63 12.94 4.94
C GLU A 317 17.49 13.65 4.23
N GLN A 318 16.27 13.13 4.34
CA GLN A 318 15.09 13.84 3.85
C GLN A 318 14.92 15.17 4.60
N ALA A 319 14.39 16.19 3.94
CA ALA A 319 14.31 17.54 4.50
C ALA A 319 13.46 17.64 5.78
N ASP A 320 12.47 16.75 5.94
CA ASP A 320 11.64 16.61 7.15
C ASP A 320 12.36 15.90 8.30
N ARG A 321 13.55 15.34 8.04
CA ARG A 321 14.39 14.57 8.95
C ARG A 321 13.75 13.26 9.44
N ALA A 322 12.74 12.77 8.73
CA ALA A 322 12.09 11.51 9.09
C ALA A 322 12.99 10.32 8.76
N ARG A 323 13.68 10.36 7.61
CA ARG A 323 14.52 9.25 7.16
C ARG A 323 15.86 9.71 6.60
N TYR A 324 16.84 8.82 6.68
CA TYR A 324 18.16 9.04 6.12
C TYR A 324 18.77 7.72 5.67
N SER A 325 19.77 7.84 4.79
CA SER A 325 20.65 6.73 4.41
C SER A 325 22.10 7.19 4.43
N VAL A 326 23.03 6.24 4.39
CA VAL A 326 24.47 6.51 4.46
C VAL A 326 25.20 5.76 3.36
N THR A 327 26.10 6.46 2.65
CA THR A 327 27.01 5.87 1.66
C THR A 327 28.46 6.03 2.09
N ARG A 328 29.34 5.18 1.54
CA ARG A 328 30.78 5.27 1.67
C ARG A 328 31.39 6.01 0.49
N VAL A 329 32.21 7.02 0.80
CA VAL A 329 33.06 7.70 -0.18
C VAL A 329 34.53 7.44 0.17
N THR A 330 35.26 6.78 -0.72
CA THR A 330 36.69 6.46 -0.54
C THR A 330 37.54 7.38 -1.40
N ILE A 331 38.46 8.12 -0.78
CA ILE A 331 39.31 9.09 -1.48
C ILE A 331 40.77 8.74 -1.25
N GLU A 332 41.51 8.51 -2.33
CA GLU A 332 42.93 8.20 -2.28
C GLU A 332 43.77 9.44 -2.58
N ALA A 333 44.59 9.84 -1.61
CA ALA A 333 45.56 10.91 -1.80
C ALA A 333 46.88 10.34 -2.32
N ARG A 334 47.25 10.69 -3.56
CA ARG A 334 48.42 10.12 -4.28
C ARG A 334 49.32 11.20 -4.87
N ASN A 335 50.57 10.81 -5.13
CA ASN A 335 51.56 11.71 -5.73
C ASN A 335 51.21 12.03 -7.19
N ALA A 336 51.31 13.30 -7.56
CA ALA A 336 51.38 13.74 -8.94
C ALA A 336 52.88 13.88 -9.30
N ILE A 337 53.41 12.94 -10.09
CA ILE A 337 54.83 12.91 -10.47
C ILE A 337 55.15 13.83 -11.66
N GLY A 338 54.15 14.56 -12.17
CA GLY A 338 54.33 15.61 -13.17
C GLY A 338 54.04 15.17 -14.60
N SER A 339 53.30 14.07 -14.79
CA SER A 339 52.90 13.63 -16.13
C SER A 339 51.97 14.65 -16.79
N LEU A 340 52.04 14.72 -18.12
CA LEU A 340 51.16 15.58 -18.91
C LEU A 340 49.83 14.86 -19.17
N PRO A 341 48.68 15.58 -19.12
CA PRO A 341 47.42 14.99 -19.53
C PRO A 341 47.41 14.70 -21.05
N TYR A 342 46.53 13.81 -21.49
CA TYR A 342 46.28 13.54 -22.91
C TYR A 342 44.83 13.14 -23.17
N PHE A 343 44.31 13.44 -24.35
CA PHE A 343 42.98 12.98 -24.75
C PHE A 343 43.07 11.61 -25.43
N PRO A 344 42.25 10.62 -25.05
CA PRO A 344 42.22 9.32 -25.72
C PRO A 344 41.77 9.40 -27.17
N LYS A 345 40.92 10.38 -27.50
CA LYS A 345 40.43 10.64 -28.86
C LYS A 345 41.01 11.97 -29.36
N SER A 346 41.51 11.97 -30.59
CA SER A 346 41.96 13.18 -31.29
C SER A 346 40.81 14.07 -31.76
N ARG A 347 39.60 13.50 -31.88
CA ARG A 347 38.37 14.24 -32.21
C ARG A 347 37.15 13.63 -31.51
N TYR A 348 36.26 14.49 -31.04
CA TYR A 348 34.94 14.16 -30.50
C TYR A 348 33.85 14.71 -31.43
N TYR A 349 32.68 14.05 -31.46
CA TYR A 349 31.56 14.42 -32.33
C TYR A 349 30.30 14.64 -31.48
N GLY A 350 29.75 15.83 -31.54
CA GLY A 350 28.55 16.23 -30.83
C GLY A 350 27.47 16.73 -31.77
N GLN A 351 26.25 16.75 -31.26
CA GLN A 351 25.11 17.32 -31.97
C GLN A 351 24.21 18.13 -31.02
N VAL A 352 23.53 19.12 -31.58
CA VAL A 352 22.60 19.98 -30.86
C VAL A 352 21.46 20.40 -31.78
N ALA A 353 20.24 20.48 -31.24
CA ALA A 353 19.07 20.83 -32.04
C ALA A 353 19.11 22.29 -32.49
N ARG A 354 18.65 22.55 -33.71
CA ARG A 354 18.42 23.90 -34.23
C ARG A 354 17.41 24.63 -33.35
N GLY A 355 17.71 25.88 -33.02
CA GLY A 355 16.90 26.68 -32.10
C GLY A 355 17.25 26.48 -30.62
N SER A 356 18.25 25.66 -30.30
CA SER A 356 18.75 25.53 -28.93
C SER A 356 19.27 26.87 -28.41
N GLY A 357 18.65 27.36 -27.33
CA GLY A 357 19.06 28.55 -26.60
C GLY A 357 20.34 28.34 -25.79
N ALA A 358 20.71 29.30 -24.95
CA ALA A 358 21.84 29.17 -24.04
C ALA A 358 21.55 28.16 -22.91
N GLY A 359 22.56 27.39 -22.50
CA GLY A 359 22.49 26.40 -21.43
C GLY A 359 22.02 25.01 -21.87
N VAL A 360 21.89 24.75 -23.17
CA VAL A 360 21.51 23.44 -23.71
C VAL A 360 22.75 22.54 -23.81
N GLU A 361 22.64 21.29 -23.36
CA GLU A 361 23.69 20.29 -23.48
C GLU A 361 23.91 19.83 -24.91
N VAL A 362 25.17 19.77 -25.33
CA VAL A 362 25.59 19.09 -26.56
C VAL A 362 25.51 17.58 -26.31
N LYS A 363 24.80 16.86 -27.18
CA LYS A 363 24.60 15.41 -27.09
C LYS A 363 25.65 14.66 -27.90
N ASP A 364 25.95 13.43 -27.52
CA ASP A 364 26.87 12.57 -28.28
C ASP A 364 26.26 12.24 -29.65
N ALA A 365 27.04 12.41 -30.73
CA ALA A 365 26.55 12.17 -32.09
C ALA A 365 26.15 10.71 -32.35
N THR A 366 26.74 9.75 -31.62
CA THR A 366 26.43 8.31 -31.74
C THR A 366 25.33 7.87 -30.77
N ALA A 367 25.12 8.60 -29.68
CA ALA A 367 24.09 8.34 -28.69
C ALA A 367 23.40 9.65 -28.26
N PRO A 368 22.44 10.17 -29.06
CA PRO A 368 21.80 11.47 -28.84
C PRO A 368 21.05 11.61 -27.50
N SER A 369 20.73 10.50 -26.85
CA SER A 369 20.13 10.48 -25.52
C SER A 369 21.11 10.83 -24.40
N LEU A 370 22.43 10.79 -24.67
CA LEU A 370 23.49 11.04 -23.70
C LEU A 370 24.21 12.36 -23.97
N PRO A 371 24.64 13.10 -22.93
CA PRO A 371 25.50 14.26 -23.11
C PRO A 371 26.87 13.84 -23.67
N LEU A 372 27.44 14.67 -24.54
CA LEU A 372 28.80 14.46 -25.05
C LEU A 372 29.80 14.67 -23.90
N ARG A 373 30.49 13.60 -23.52
CA ARG A 373 31.50 13.60 -22.45
C ARG A 373 32.92 13.64 -23.02
N ILE A 374 33.65 14.71 -22.74
CA ILE A 374 35.02 14.95 -23.19
C ILE A 374 35.93 14.91 -21.97
N TRP A 375 36.88 13.98 -21.96
CA TRP A 375 37.74 13.76 -20.81
C TRP A 375 39.16 13.42 -21.23
N ALA A 376 40.12 14.03 -20.55
CA ALA A 376 41.55 13.75 -20.67
C ALA A 376 41.99 12.80 -19.57
N GLN A 377 42.96 11.95 -19.89
CA GLN A 377 43.64 11.07 -18.95
C GLN A 377 44.93 11.72 -18.49
N ASP A 378 45.29 11.50 -17.23
CA ASP A 378 46.62 11.79 -16.73
C ASP A 378 47.24 10.48 -16.29
N PRO A 379 48.44 10.12 -16.77
CA PRO A 379 49.13 8.91 -16.34
C PRO A 379 49.31 8.81 -14.82
N ASP A 380 49.40 9.94 -14.11
CA ASP A 380 49.51 9.98 -12.65
C ASP A 380 48.16 9.66 -11.97
N PHE A 381 47.07 9.86 -12.70
CA PHE A 381 45.69 9.66 -12.25
C PHE A 381 44.85 8.88 -13.28
N PRO A 382 45.15 7.59 -13.53
CA PRO A 382 44.60 6.84 -14.66
C PRO A 382 43.11 6.49 -14.50
N ASP A 383 42.63 6.38 -13.27
CA ASP A 383 41.26 6.07 -12.90
C ASP A 383 40.43 7.35 -12.66
N ILE A 384 40.86 8.24 -11.78
CA ILE A 384 40.07 9.42 -11.39
C ILE A 384 40.95 10.65 -11.31
N ASN A 385 40.62 11.67 -12.10
CA ASN A 385 41.40 12.89 -12.15
C ASN A 385 40.57 14.14 -11.83
N SER A 386 40.53 14.48 -10.54
CA SER A 386 39.88 15.71 -10.06
C SER A 386 40.73 16.97 -10.31
N ALA A 387 41.96 16.86 -10.82
CA ALA A 387 42.86 17.98 -11.02
C ALA A 387 42.75 18.63 -12.41
N ILE A 388 42.12 17.95 -13.37
CA ILE A 388 41.96 18.47 -14.74
C ILE A 388 40.72 19.36 -14.81
N THR A 389 40.90 20.52 -15.42
CA THR A 389 39.83 21.45 -15.80
C THR A 389 39.78 21.56 -17.32
N TYR A 390 38.58 21.74 -17.88
CA TYR A 390 38.39 21.88 -19.32
C TYR A 390 37.93 23.29 -19.67
N ARG A 391 38.44 23.82 -20.78
CA ARG A 391 37.96 25.08 -21.34
C ARG A 391 37.98 25.02 -22.87
N ILE A 392 37.11 25.83 -23.48
CA ILE A 392 37.12 26.04 -24.92
C ILE A 392 37.97 27.26 -25.23
N THR A 393 38.93 27.14 -26.14
CA THR A 393 39.92 28.20 -26.42
C THR A 393 39.59 29.02 -27.66
N ASN A 394 38.91 28.45 -28.65
CA ASN A 394 38.72 29.06 -29.98
C ASN A 394 37.26 29.38 -30.34
N ASN A 395 36.29 29.10 -29.46
CA ASN A 395 34.87 29.26 -29.75
C ASN A 395 34.09 29.73 -28.52
N THR A 396 33.29 30.79 -28.68
CA THR A 396 32.50 31.39 -27.59
C THR A 396 31.04 30.95 -27.56
N ASN A 397 30.55 30.27 -28.60
CA ASN A 397 29.16 29.78 -28.70
C ASN A 397 28.90 28.56 -27.81
N PHE A 398 29.97 27.97 -27.31
CA PHE A 398 29.95 26.83 -26.42
C PHE A 398 30.83 27.13 -25.20
N ARG A 399 30.59 26.42 -24.11
CA ARG A 399 31.47 26.39 -22.93
C ARG A 399 31.53 24.97 -22.38
N MET A 400 32.62 24.66 -21.70
CA MET A 400 32.70 23.44 -20.90
C MET A 400 31.93 23.62 -19.58
N ASP A 401 31.24 22.56 -19.16
CA ASP A 401 30.66 22.40 -17.84
C ASP A 401 31.11 21.04 -17.30
N GLY A 402 32.18 21.06 -16.50
CA GLY A 402 32.95 19.86 -16.17
C GLY A 402 33.46 19.15 -17.44
N GLU A 403 33.08 17.89 -17.60
CA GLU A 403 33.41 17.07 -18.77
C GLU A 403 32.39 17.18 -19.91
N THR A 404 31.31 17.94 -19.72
CA THR A 404 30.25 18.13 -20.72
C THR A 404 30.35 19.50 -21.38
N MET A 405 29.61 19.70 -22.48
CA MET A 405 29.61 20.95 -23.23
C MET A 405 28.20 21.54 -23.30
N LEU A 406 28.07 22.84 -23.02
CA LEU A 406 26.82 23.60 -23.06
C LEU A 406 26.89 24.70 -24.13
N THR A 407 25.76 25.02 -24.74
CA THR A 407 25.60 26.22 -25.57
C THR A 407 25.60 27.50 -24.71
N THR A 408 26.13 28.59 -25.25
CA THR A 408 26.11 29.92 -24.59
C THR A 408 25.20 30.93 -25.31
N VAL A 409 24.81 30.61 -26.55
CA VAL A 409 24.02 31.45 -27.44
C VAL A 409 22.97 30.62 -28.16
N LEU A 410 21.99 31.29 -28.77
CA LEU A 410 21.00 30.67 -29.62
C LEU A 410 21.62 30.20 -30.95
N LEU A 411 21.46 28.91 -31.26
CA LEU A 411 21.94 28.31 -32.51
C LEU A 411 20.82 28.24 -33.56
N ALA A 412 20.62 29.32 -34.31
CA ALA A 412 19.46 29.48 -35.21
C ALA A 412 19.56 28.73 -36.55
N ASN A 413 20.79 28.44 -37.01
CA ASN A 413 21.06 27.91 -38.35
C ASN A 413 21.77 26.55 -38.29
N GLU A 414 21.44 25.66 -39.22
CA GLU A 414 22.16 24.41 -39.44
C GLU A 414 23.58 24.71 -39.91
N THR A 415 24.52 24.42 -39.03
CA THR A 415 25.94 24.75 -39.21
C THR A 415 26.78 23.73 -38.44
N VAL A 416 28.01 23.53 -38.89
CA VAL A 416 28.99 22.71 -38.19
C VAL A 416 29.99 23.63 -37.51
N PHE A 417 30.16 23.47 -36.20
CA PHE A 417 31.17 24.19 -35.42
C PHE A 417 32.34 23.27 -35.08
N TYR A 418 33.54 23.85 -35.08
CA TYR A 418 34.73 23.22 -34.54
C TYR A 418 35.15 23.97 -33.27
N ALA A 419 35.25 23.25 -32.15
CA ALA A 419 35.68 23.79 -30.87
C ALA A 419 36.95 23.07 -30.42
N GLU A 420 37.98 23.83 -30.08
CA GLU A 420 39.21 23.33 -29.48
C GLU A 420 39.02 23.32 -27.95
N VAL A 421 39.12 22.12 -27.37
CA VAL A 421 38.99 21.90 -25.94
C VAL A 421 40.38 21.66 -25.37
N GLU A 422 40.77 22.51 -24.43
CA GLU A 422 42.01 22.39 -23.68
C GLU A 422 41.71 21.80 -22.29
N ALA A 423 42.36 20.69 -21.97
CA ALA A 423 42.47 20.15 -20.62
C ALA A 423 43.69 20.77 -19.95
N ASN A 424 43.49 21.40 -18.78
CA ASN A 424 44.54 21.99 -17.97
C ASN A 424 44.61 21.27 -16.62
N ASN A 425 45.76 20.66 -16.32
CA ASN A 425 46.03 20.09 -15.01
C ASN A 425 46.39 21.21 -14.03
N THR A 426 45.51 21.46 -13.05
CA THR A 426 45.67 22.53 -12.04
C THR A 426 46.83 22.29 -11.06
N VAL A 427 47.42 21.10 -11.04
CA VAL A 427 48.51 20.69 -10.17
C VAL A 427 49.85 20.75 -10.91
N THR A 428 49.96 20.06 -12.04
CA THR A 428 51.22 19.96 -12.81
C THR A 428 51.38 21.09 -13.82
N THR A 429 50.34 21.90 -14.04
CA THR A 429 50.24 22.94 -15.09
C THR A 429 50.38 22.42 -16.52
N GLY A 430 50.38 21.09 -16.70
CA GLY A 430 50.38 20.44 -18.00
C GLY A 430 49.06 20.66 -18.73
N THR A 431 49.13 20.97 -20.02
CA THR A 431 47.95 21.11 -20.88
C THR A 431 47.93 20.08 -22.01
N ALA A 432 46.73 19.74 -22.45
CA ALA A 432 46.48 18.96 -23.65
C ALA A 432 45.29 19.53 -24.41
N THR A 433 45.26 19.36 -25.73
CA THR A 433 44.19 19.89 -26.58
C THR A 433 43.58 18.81 -27.45
N THR A 434 42.28 18.88 -27.69
CA THR A 434 41.54 18.06 -28.65
C THR A 434 40.52 18.91 -29.39
N VAL A 435 39.93 18.37 -30.46
CA VAL A 435 38.92 19.07 -31.27
C VAL A 435 37.57 18.39 -31.16
N VAL A 436 36.51 19.19 -31.04
CA VAL A 436 35.12 18.76 -31.06
C VAL A 436 34.46 19.30 -32.31
N GLU A 437 33.84 18.42 -33.08
CA GLU A 437 32.97 18.78 -34.20
C GLU A 437 31.51 18.72 -33.73
N ILE A 438 30.77 19.81 -33.89
CA ILE A 438 29.42 19.97 -33.35
C ILE A 438 28.48 20.27 -34.52
N GLN A 439 27.52 19.37 -34.77
CA GLN A 439 26.52 19.54 -35.82
C GLN A 439 25.24 20.13 -35.25
N VAL A 440 24.80 21.27 -35.77
CA VAL A 440 23.48 21.83 -35.49
C VAL A 440 22.50 21.26 -36.51
N LEU A 441 21.56 20.45 -36.03
CA LEU A 441 20.63 19.69 -36.88
C LEU A 441 19.18 20.10 -36.57
N GLU A 442 18.32 20.09 -37.58
CA GLU A 442 16.88 20.14 -37.37
C GLU A 442 16.43 18.81 -36.74
N TRP A 443 15.75 18.88 -35.59
CA TRP A 443 15.26 17.71 -34.89
C TRP A 443 13.74 17.64 -35.02
N GLU A 444 13.20 16.53 -35.53
CA GLU A 444 11.78 16.21 -35.43
C GLU A 444 11.50 15.69 -34.01
N GLU A 445 10.73 16.44 -33.22
CA GLU A 445 10.11 15.85 -32.04
C GLU A 445 9.14 14.74 -32.48
N PRO A 446 9.14 13.55 -31.84
CA PRO A 446 8.01 12.65 -31.99
C PRO A 446 6.76 13.39 -31.51
N SER A 447 5.83 13.60 -32.42
CA SER A 447 4.61 14.37 -32.16
C SER A 447 3.89 13.82 -30.93
N PRO A 448 3.46 14.66 -29.98
CA PRO A 448 2.64 14.18 -28.88
C PRO A 448 1.32 13.66 -29.46
N THR A 449 1.02 12.38 -29.18
CA THR A 449 -0.27 11.76 -29.49
C THR A 449 -1.39 12.68 -29.03
N ALA A 450 -2.17 13.19 -29.99
CA ALA A 450 -3.26 14.11 -29.75
C ALA A 450 -4.23 13.52 -28.71
N SER A 451 -4.37 14.20 -27.57
CA SER A 451 -5.51 14.01 -26.68
C SER A 451 -6.75 14.65 -27.34
N PRO A 452 -7.86 13.92 -27.52
CA PRO A 452 -9.06 14.50 -28.08
C PRO A 452 -9.78 15.30 -27.00
N SER A 453 -9.83 16.63 -27.14
CA SER A 453 -10.79 17.45 -26.42
C SER A 453 -11.58 18.35 -27.38
N GLY A 454 -12.89 18.11 -27.38
CA GLY A 454 -13.94 19.13 -27.41
C GLY A 454 -14.02 20.05 -28.63
N GLY A 455 -14.94 19.72 -29.54
CA GLY A 455 -15.43 20.64 -30.58
C GLY A 455 -16.92 20.46 -30.83
N SER A 456 -17.70 21.42 -30.37
CA SER A 456 -19.16 21.52 -30.34
C SER A 456 -19.88 21.38 -31.70
N THR A 457 -20.98 20.63 -31.66
CA THR A 457 -22.27 20.74 -32.39
C THR A 457 -22.45 21.84 -33.45
N GLN A 458 -22.85 21.41 -34.68
CA GLN A 458 -24.07 21.91 -35.35
C GLN A 458 -24.54 21.00 -36.52
N THR A 459 -25.67 20.34 -36.25
CA THR A 459 -26.84 19.95 -37.08
C THR A 459 -26.78 19.93 -38.61
N LEU A 460 -27.10 18.77 -39.20
CA LEU A 460 -28.09 18.59 -40.29
C LEU A 460 -28.64 17.14 -40.27
N LYS A 461 -29.94 17.00 -40.53
CA LYS A 461 -30.86 15.89 -40.20
C LYS A 461 -31.08 14.93 -41.42
N PRO A 462 -31.90 13.87 -41.34
CA PRO A 462 -31.49 12.47 -41.45
C PRO A 462 -31.94 11.74 -42.75
N GLY A 463 -31.31 10.62 -43.07
CA GLY A 463 -31.72 9.76 -44.19
C GLY A 463 -31.05 8.37 -44.25
N THR A 464 -31.65 7.44 -43.51
CA THR A 464 -31.87 6.02 -43.86
C THR A 464 -30.73 4.98 -43.81
N SER A 465 -31.10 3.87 -43.16
CA SER A 465 -30.62 2.48 -43.22
C SER A 465 -29.49 2.04 -42.27
N GLN A 466 -29.89 1.10 -41.43
CA GLN A 466 -29.21 0.36 -40.36
C GLN A 466 -28.65 -0.98 -40.93
N PRO A 467 -27.96 -1.84 -40.14
CA PRO A 467 -26.56 -2.18 -40.40
C PRO A 467 -26.32 -3.66 -40.77
N MET A 468 -25.13 -3.93 -41.30
CA MET A 468 -24.58 -5.28 -41.48
C MET A 468 -23.25 -5.39 -40.71
N PRO A 469 -23.04 -6.45 -39.90
CA PRO A 469 -21.74 -6.75 -39.30
C PRO A 469 -20.89 -7.69 -40.19
N PRO A 470 -19.56 -7.70 -40.00
CA PRO A 470 -18.60 -8.34 -40.91
C PRO A 470 -18.35 -9.82 -40.57
N GLY A 471 -17.98 -10.58 -41.60
CA GLY A 471 -17.65 -12.01 -41.51
C GLY A 471 -16.17 -12.30 -41.22
N PRO A 472 -15.80 -13.60 -41.11
CA PRO A 472 -14.42 -14.04 -41.00
C PRO A 472 -13.91 -14.77 -42.25
N SER A 473 -12.60 -14.64 -42.51
CA SER A 473 -11.81 -15.37 -43.51
C SER A 473 -11.02 -16.48 -42.78
N ARG A 474 -11.14 -17.77 -43.11
CA ARG A 474 -10.57 -18.57 -44.22
C ARG A 474 -9.25 -19.26 -43.84
N THR A 475 -9.24 -20.59 -43.96
CA THR A 475 -8.06 -21.44 -44.22
C THR A 475 -8.37 -22.44 -45.36
N PRO A 476 -7.34 -22.99 -46.03
CA PRO A 476 -7.42 -23.36 -47.45
C PRO A 476 -7.45 -24.88 -47.73
N GLN A 477 -7.89 -25.26 -48.93
CA GLN A 477 -7.69 -26.60 -49.50
C GLN A 477 -7.15 -26.51 -50.93
N THR A 478 -6.20 -27.41 -51.21
CA THR A 478 -5.50 -27.62 -52.47
C THR A 478 -6.10 -28.81 -53.21
N SER A 479 -6.10 -28.71 -54.54
CA SER A 479 -6.65 -29.62 -55.55
C SER A 479 -5.70 -30.74 -55.98
N GLU A 480 -6.22 -31.90 -56.39
CA GLU A 480 -5.61 -32.81 -57.40
C GLU A 480 -6.64 -33.82 -57.99
N PRO A 481 -6.36 -34.60 -59.07
CA PRO A 481 -7.17 -34.64 -60.31
C PRO A 481 -7.88 -36.00 -60.58
N PRO A 482 -8.58 -36.20 -61.73
CA PRO A 482 -9.43 -37.39 -61.95
C PRO A 482 -8.82 -38.43 -62.91
N GLN A 483 -9.13 -39.73 -62.71
CA GLN A 483 -9.79 -40.62 -63.69
C GLN A 483 -9.82 -42.13 -63.31
N THR A 484 -10.98 -42.73 -63.63
CA THR A 484 -11.26 -44.09 -64.16
C THR A 484 -11.27 -45.38 -63.30
N GLY A 485 -12.41 -46.08 -63.43
CA GLY A 485 -12.58 -47.54 -63.37
C GLY A 485 -12.80 -48.10 -61.97
N GLY A 486 -13.87 -48.79 -61.61
CA GLY A 486 -14.88 -49.51 -62.36
C GLY A 486 -15.21 -50.78 -61.58
N GLY A 487 -16.50 -51.09 -61.40
CA GLY A 487 -16.93 -52.47 -61.19
C GLY A 487 -17.56 -52.83 -59.84
N SER A 488 -18.81 -53.28 -59.95
CA SER A 488 -19.47 -54.35 -59.16
C SER A 488 -20.06 -54.06 -57.78
N THR A 489 -21.32 -53.62 -57.79
CA THR A 489 -22.47 -54.25 -57.09
C THR A 489 -22.54 -55.77 -57.37
N PRO A 490 -23.26 -56.64 -56.60
CA PRO A 490 -24.52 -56.39 -55.88
C PRO A 490 -24.56 -57.07 -54.47
N GLY A 491 -25.56 -57.00 -53.61
CA GLY A 491 -26.90 -56.45 -53.65
C GLY A 491 -27.68 -56.97 -52.43
N HIS A 492 -28.82 -56.31 -52.19
CA HIS A 492 -30.04 -56.78 -51.53
C HIS A 492 -30.05 -57.28 -50.08
N GLY A 493 -30.89 -56.63 -49.26
CA GLY A 493 -31.59 -57.29 -48.16
C GLY A 493 -32.05 -56.37 -47.03
N GLU A 494 -33.17 -55.68 -47.22
CA GLU A 494 -34.08 -55.23 -46.13
C GLU A 494 -34.62 -56.44 -45.32
N PRO A 495 -35.42 -56.28 -44.24
CA PRO A 495 -35.23 -55.50 -43.01
C PRO A 495 -35.60 -56.36 -41.76
N SER A 496 -35.26 -55.94 -40.54
CA SER A 496 -36.12 -56.08 -39.32
C SER A 496 -35.38 -55.85 -37.99
N THR A 497 -35.94 -54.91 -37.23
CA THR A 497 -36.11 -54.87 -35.76
C THR A 497 -35.09 -55.58 -34.83
N SER A 498 -34.42 -54.82 -33.96
CA SER A 498 -34.67 -54.90 -32.50
C SER A 498 -33.69 -54.03 -31.67
N ARG A 499 -34.29 -53.34 -30.69
CA ARG A 499 -33.82 -53.04 -29.31
C ARG A 499 -32.50 -52.28 -29.09
N ALA A 500 -32.68 -51.15 -28.40
CA ALA A 500 -31.67 -50.36 -27.72
C ALA A 500 -30.89 -51.16 -26.66
N GLU A 501 -29.57 -50.90 -26.56
CA GLU A 501 -28.79 -51.13 -25.36
C GLU A 501 -28.06 -49.85 -24.96
N ASP A 502 -28.45 -49.37 -23.78
CA ASP A 502 -27.93 -48.22 -23.05
C ASP A 502 -26.78 -48.74 -22.16
N ARG A 503 -25.52 -48.40 -22.47
CA ARG A 503 -24.36 -48.83 -21.67
C ARG A 503 -24.26 -47.98 -20.39
N ARG A 504 -24.93 -48.44 -19.33
CA ARG A 504 -24.69 -47.96 -17.96
C ARG A 504 -23.48 -48.69 -17.36
N PHE A 505 -22.49 -47.94 -16.90
CA PHE A 505 -21.36 -48.47 -16.13
C PHE A 505 -21.87 -49.13 -14.84
N SER A 506 -21.31 -50.30 -14.51
CA SER A 506 -21.70 -51.06 -13.33
C SER A 506 -21.18 -50.36 -12.07
N VAL A 507 -21.90 -50.51 -10.96
CA VAL A 507 -21.46 -50.06 -9.62
C VAL A 507 -20.07 -50.64 -9.28
N VAL A 508 -19.76 -51.81 -9.81
CA VAL A 508 -18.45 -52.47 -9.64
C VAL A 508 -17.33 -51.70 -10.35
N ASP A 509 -17.59 -51.11 -11.52
CA ASP A 509 -16.59 -50.35 -12.28
C ASP A 509 -16.27 -49.01 -11.61
N MET A 510 -17.29 -48.35 -11.05
CA MET A 510 -17.12 -47.11 -10.28
C MET A 510 -16.45 -47.36 -8.93
N ALA A 511 -16.71 -48.50 -8.29
CA ALA A 511 -16.01 -48.91 -7.07
C ALA A 511 -14.54 -49.23 -7.32
N ALA A 512 -14.22 -49.87 -8.45
CA ALA A 512 -12.84 -50.14 -8.86
C ALA A 512 -12.07 -48.82 -9.12
N LEU A 513 -12.68 -47.87 -9.82
CA LEU A 513 -12.10 -46.54 -10.05
C LEU A 513 -11.87 -45.77 -8.74
N GLY A 514 -12.84 -45.79 -7.83
CA GLY A 514 -12.71 -45.16 -6.50
C GLY A 514 -11.59 -45.79 -5.66
N GLY A 515 -11.46 -47.11 -5.70
CA GLY A 515 -10.38 -47.83 -5.01
C GLY A 515 -8.99 -47.49 -5.56
N VAL A 516 -8.85 -47.39 -6.89
CA VAL A 516 -7.57 -47.02 -7.54
C VAL A 516 -7.20 -45.56 -7.24
N LEU A 517 -8.17 -44.63 -7.30
CA LEU A 517 -7.95 -43.23 -6.94
C LEU A 517 -7.58 -43.06 -5.46
N GLY A 518 -8.24 -43.80 -4.57
CA GLY A 518 -7.91 -43.81 -3.14
C GLY A 518 -6.49 -44.34 -2.86
N ALA A 519 -6.06 -45.39 -3.57
CA ALA A 519 -4.71 -45.92 -3.45
C ALA A 519 -3.65 -44.93 -3.97
N LEU A 520 -3.92 -44.25 -5.08
CA LEU A 520 -3.04 -43.21 -5.62
C LEU A 520 -2.94 -42.00 -4.68
N LEU A 521 -4.05 -41.58 -4.07
CA LEU A 521 -4.05 -40.50 -3.08
C LEU A 521 -3.22 -40.87 -1.85
N LEU A 522 -3.33 -42.11 -1.36
CA LEU A 522 -2.54 -42.58 -0.23
C LEU A 522 -1.04 -42.62 -0.55
N LEU A 523 -0.67 -43.02 -1.76
CA LEU A 523 0.72 -42.98 -2.23
C LEU A 523 1.24 -41.55 -2.36
N ALA A 524 0.41 -40.62 -2.85
CA ALA A 524 0.77 -39.21 -2.92
C ALA A 524 0.98 -38.58 -1.53
N LEU A 525 0.09 -38.86 -0.58
CA LEU A 525 0.20 -38.37 0.80
C LEU A 525 1.41 -38.95 1.52
N THR A 526 1.73 -40.23 1.32
CA THR A 526 2.94 -40.85 1.91
C THR A 526 4.21 -40.26 1.29
N ALA A 527 4.25 -40.01 -0.02
CA ALA A 527 5.34 -39.30 -0.66
C ALA A 527 5.50 -37.87 -0.10
N LEU A 528 4.41 -37.12 0.07
CA LEU A 528 4.43 -35.78 0.68
C LEU A 528 4.96 -35.82 2.12
N LEU A 529 4.53 -36.80 2.92
CA LEU A 529 4.99 -36.96 4.30
C LEU A 529 6.48 -37.29 4.37
N THR A 530 6.99 -38.12 3.47
CA THR A 530 8.43 -38.42 3.39
C THR A 530 9.26 -37.22 2.94
N LEU A 531 8.74 -36.40 2.01
CA LEU A 531 9.39 -35.14 1.60
C LEU A 531 9.40 -34.13 2.75
N LEU A 532 8.29 -33.96 3.47
CA LEU A 532 8.21 -33.14 4.68
C LEU A 532 9.18 -33.63 5.75
N HIS A 533 9.24 -34.94 6.00
CA HIS A 533 10.16 -35.51 6.99
C HIS A 533 11.63 -35.36 6.57
N LYS A 534 11.94 -35.45 5.27
CA LYS A 534 13.30 -35.24 4.76
C LYS A 534 13.71 -33.78 4.80
N HIS A 535 12.80 -32.85 4.55
CA HIS A 535 13.08 -31.41 4.52
C HIS A 535 13.08 -30.78 5.91
N TYR A 536 12.20 -31.21 6.82
CA TYR A 536 12.06 -30.65 8.16
C TYR A 536 12.61 -31.55 9.29
N GLY A 537 12.95 -32.81 9.01
CA GLY A 537 13.43 -33.77 10.03
C GLY A 537 14.78 -33.43 10.65
N GLN A 538 15.62 -32.65 9.96
CA GLN A 538 16.85 -32.12 10.55
C GLN A 538 16.59 -30.98 11.55
N SER A 539 15.47 -30.26 11.42
CA SER A 539 15.11 -29.15 12.31
C SER A 539 14.35 -29.59 13.57
N LEU A 540 13.84 -30.82 13.62
CA LEU A 540 13.04 -31.35 14.75
C LEU A 540 13.87 -32.15 15.79
N LYS A 541 15.17 -32.37 15.55
CA LYS A 541 16.06 -33.05 16.51
C LYS A 541 16.64 -32.15 17.61
N CYS A 542 16.33 -30.85 17.63
CA CYS A 542 16.87 -29.91 18.62
C CYS A 542 16.02 -29.77 19.90
N CYS A 543 14.81 -30.33 19.96
CA CYS A 543 13.85 -30.01 21.03
C CYS A 543 13.49 -31.18 21.97
N SER A 544 14.31 -32.22 22.07
CA SER A 544 14.12 -33.26 23.07
C SER A 544 15.40 -33.52 23.86
N GLY A 545 15.62 -32.70 24.89
CA GLY A 545 16.69 -32.86 25.88
C GLY A 545 16.38 -32.04 27.13
N LYS A 546 16.18 -32.74 28.25
CA LYS A 546 15.93 -32.16 29.59
C LYS A 546 17.06 -31.20 30.01
N ALA A 547 16.68 -30.11 30.68
CA ALA A 547 17.58 -29.10 31.23
C ALA A 547 18.50 -29.66 32.34
N PRO A 548 19.76 -29.22 32.36
CA PRO A 548 20.50 -29.03 33.60
C PRO A 548 21.00 -27.58 33.77
N ASP A 549 21.17 -27.22 35.05
CA ASP A 549 21.58 -25.92 35.59
C ASP A 549 22.77 -25.23 34.88
N ARG A 550 22.68 -23.91 34.75
CA ARG A 550 23.79 -23.04 34.34
C ARG A 550 24.68 -22.66 35.54
N GLN A 551 25.88 -23.22 35.60
CA GLN A 551 27.06 -22.54 36.14
C GLN A 551 27.81 -21.84 34.98
N PRO A 552 28.39 -20.64 35.19
CA PRO A 552 29.07 -19.90 34.12
C PRO A 552 30.56 -20.23 34.07
N LEU A 553 31.00 -20.77 32.93
CA LEU A 553 32.39 -20.86 32.49
C LEU A 553 32.38 -20.50 30.99
N SER A 554 32.70 -19.25 30.62
CA SER A 554 34.06 -18.78 30.31
C SER A 554 34.73 -19.63 29.24
N PHE A 555 34.85 -19.08 28.03
CA PHE A 555 35.89 -19.48 27.08
C PHE A 555 36.52 -18.24 26.43
N ASP A 556 37.84 -18.30 26.44
CA ASP A 556 38.82 -17.28 26.15
C ASP A 556 38.86 -16.83 24.70
N ASN A 557 38.97 -15.51 24.49
CA ASN A 557 39.49 -14.92 23.27
C ASN A 557 40.97 -14.58 23.50
N GLN A 558 41.88 -15.44 23.05
CA GLN A 558 43.29 -15.11 22.95
C GLN A 558 43.62 -14.62 21.54
N ALA A 559 43.67 -13.31 21.37
CA ALA A 559 44.56 -12.62 20.43
C ALA A 559 44.44 -11.10 20.64
N PHE A 560 45.19 -10.56 21.60
CA PHE A 560 45.88 -9.26 21.57
C PHE A 560 46.57 -9.15 22.94
N VAL A 561 47.88 -9.40 22.93
CA VAL A 561 48.75 -9.18 24.08
C VAL A 561 49.15 -7.73 24.04
N ASP A 562 48.85 -6.97 25.09
CA ASP A 562 49.76 -5.93 25.55
C ASP A 562 49.71 -5.79 27.08
N THR A 563 50.90 -6.00 27.66
CA THR A 563 51.45 -5.39 28.87
C THR A 563 50.65 -5.46 30.18
N GLN A 564 50.99 -6.49 30.97
CA GLN A 564 51.56 -6.40 32.33
C GLN A 564 50.90 -5.41 33.32
N GLU A 565 50.11 -5.96 34.26
CA GLU A 565 49.92 -5.38 35.60
C GLU A 565 50.21 -6.41 36.70
N ASP A 566 51.34 -6.18 37.36
CA ASP A 566 51.64 -6.23 38.78
C ASP A 566 50.93 -7.20 39.75
N ASN A 567 51.79 -7.99 40.40
CA ASN A 567 51.51 -8.84 41.55
C ASN A 567 51.79 -8.04 42.85
N TRP A 568 50.85 -8.02 43.79
CA TRP A 568 51.00 -7.33 45.08
C TRP A 568 51.73 -8.20 46.11
N ALA A 569 52.68 -7.62 46.84
CA ALA A 569 53.20 -8.13 48.11
C ALA A 569 53.52 -6.95 49.07
N PRO A 570 53.51 -7.17 50.40
CA PRO A 570 53.10 -6.15 51.38
C PRO A 570 54.21 -5.22 51.89
N ALA A 571 53.76 -4.11 52.50
CA ALA A 571 54.48 -2.90 52.98
C ALA A 571 55.80 -3.11 53.77
N PRO A 572 56.69 -2.09 53.82
CA PRO A 572 56.66 -1.17 54.97
C PRO A 572 56.99 0.32 54.71
N ARG A 573 56.64 1.11 55.74
CA ARG A 573 56.77 2.57 56.00
C ARG A 573 57.99 3.35 55.44
N SER A 574 57.76 4.60 55.00
CA SER A 574 58.48 5.81 55.46
C SER A 574 57.86 7.12 54.90
N SER A 575 57.85 8.18 55.74
CA SER A 575 57.36 9.56 55.51
C SER A 575 58.42 10.45 54.80
N PRO A 576 58.31 11.80 54.68
CA PRO A 576 57.19 12.75 54.42
C PRO A 576 57.49 13.85 53.33
N GLY A 577 56.46 14.36 52.65
CA GLY A 577 56.37 15.73 52.05
C GLY A 577 57.29 16.11 50.87
N PRO A 578 57.13 17.30 50.21
CA PRO A 578 56.31 18.46 50.58
C PRO A 578 55.35 19.02 49.48
N THR A 579 54.56 19.96 49.97
CA THR A 579 53.51 20.84 49.46
C THR A 579 53.87 21.80 48.32
N ARG A 580 52.92 22.08 47.40
CA ARG A 580 52.50 23.39 46.80
C ARG A 580 51.97 23.17 45.36
N ALA A 581 51.00 23.88 44.81
CA ALA A 581 50.14 24.98 45.27
C ALA A 581 48.91 25.01 44.35
N VAL A 582 47.75 25.33 44.92
CA VAL A 582 46.50 25.63 44.21
C VAL A 582 46.58 27.07 43.66
N ALA A 583 46.11 27.28 42.43
CA ALA A 583 45.81 28.60 41.87
C ALA A 583 44.30 28.65 41.50
N PRO A 584 43.63 29.80 41.64
CA PRO A 584 42.17 29.91 41.60
C PRO A 584 41.60 30.13 40.19
N GLU A 585 40.38 29.64 39.96
CA GLU A 585 39.55 29.95 38.78
C GLU A 585 39.06 31.41 38.79
N PRO A 586 38.85 32.03 37.60
CA PRO A 586 38.29 33.38 37.46
C PRO A 586 36.74 33.36 37.50
N PRO A 587 36.09 34.49 37.89
CA PRO A 587 34.63 34.57 38.04
C PRO A 587 33.90 34.80 36.69
N GLU A 588 32.71 34.22 36.56
CA GLU A 588 31.78 34.41 35.44
C GLU A 588 31.17 35.82 35.36
N PRO A 589 30.81 36.32 34.16
CA PRO A 589 30.17 37.62 33.97
C PRO A 589 28.64 37.59 34.23
N PRO A 590 28.02 38.72 34.60
CA PRO A 590 26.59 38.77 34.95
C PRO A 590 25.66 38.82 33.72
N GLU A 591 24.49 38.19 33.85
CA GLU A 591 23.40 38.18 32.86
C GLU A 591 22.74 39.55 32.63
N PRO A 592 22.22 39.82 31.42
CA PRO A 592 21.48 41.06 31.12
C PRO A 592 20.01 41.01 31.55
N PRO A 593 19.38 42.16 31.88
CA PRO A 593 17.98 42.22 32.31
C PRO A 593 16.97 42.10 31.14
N PRO A 594 15.72 41.68 31.42
CA PRO A 594 14.68 41.48 30.40
C PRO A 594 14.10 42.81 29.88
N PRO A 595 13.55 42.85 28.64
CA PRO A 595 12.97 44.06 28.07
C PRO A 595 11.55 44.35 28.59
N GLU A 596 11.26 45.62 28.84
CA GLU A 596 9.93 46.16 29.16
C GLU A 596 9.00 46.24 27.91
N PRO A 597 7.67 46.15 28.08
CA PRO A 597 6.70 46.20 26.98
C PRO A 597 6.36 47.65 26.56
N PRO A 598 6.06 47.91 25.27
CA PRO A 598 5.61 49.23 24.84
C PRO A 598 4.13 49.50 25.17
N SER A 599 3.90 50.76 25.51
CA SER A 599 2.65 51.41 25.91
C SER A 599 1.60 51.51 24.79
N ALA A 600 0.34 51.53 25.20
CA ALA A 600 -0.86 51.65 24.38
C ALA A 600 -1.22 53.10 24.01
N ALA A 601 -1.87 53.29 22.86
CA ALA A 601 -2.64 54.49 22.54
C ALA A 601 -3.97 54.15 21.82
N ALA A 602 -5.08 54.48 22.51
CA ALA A 602 -6.44 54.89 22.10
C ALA A 602 -7.23 54.07 21.04
N ALA A 603 -8.32 53.35 21.39
CA ALA A 603 -9.72 53.80 21.69
C ALA A 603 -10.46 54.32 20.42
N ARG A 604 -11.72 53.98 20.05
CA ARG A 604 -12.96 53.36 20.61
C ARG A 604 -14.03 53.37 19.44
N PRO A 605 -15.34 53.05 19.58
CA PRO A 605 -16.15 52.23 20.52
C PRO A 605 -17.06 51.16 19.80
N ALA A 606 -17.42 50.02 20.40
CA ALA A 606 -18.56 49.67 21.28
C ALA A 606 -19.99 49.65 20.66
N SER A 607 -20.65 48.48 20.74
CA SER A 607 -22.11 48.27 20.90
C SER A 607 -22.34 46.78 21.23
N GLU A 608 -22.57 46.39 22.49
CA GLU A 608 -23.86 46.31 23.22
C GLU A 608 -24.52 44.91 23.10
N SER A 609 -24.64 44.23 24.24
CA SER A 609 -25.44 43.01 24.46
C SER A 609 -26.70 43.35 25.26
N PRO A 610 -27.69 42.44 25.31
CA PRO A 610 -28.33 42.07 26.59
C PRO A 610 -28.38 40.53 26.75
N GLU A 611 -27.94 39.95 27.88
CA GLU A 611 -28.71 39.57 29.10
C GLU A 611 -30.05 38.82 28.86
N VAL A 612 -30.52 37.80 29.58
CA VAL A 612 -30.12 36.91 30.72
C VAL A 612 -31.27 35.88 30.82
N ALA A 613 -31.01 34.61 31.20
CA ALA A 613 -31.89 33.83 32.09
C ALA A 613 -31.17 32.59 32.67
N ARG A 614 -31.29 32.41 33.99
CA ARG A 614 -30.76 31.32 34.83
C ARG A 614 -31.89 30.36 35.20
N ASP A 615 -31.58 29.06 35.30
CA ASP A 615 -31.96 28.12 36.38
C ASP A 615 -31.19 26.80 36.08
N GLY A 616 -30.65 25.98 36.99
CA GLY A 616 -30.77 25.79 38.42
C GLY A 616 -30.78 24.27 38.69
N GLY A 617 -29.70 23.70 39.23
CA GLY A 617 -29.70 22.29 39.71
C GLY A 617 -28.34 21.56 39.68
N GLY A 618 -27.61 21.57 40.79
CA GLY A 618 -26.61 20.53 41.12
C GLY A 618 -27.30 19.30 41.76
N PRO A 619 -26.58 18.29 42.33
CA PRO A 619 -25.20 18.34 42.85
C PRO A 619 -24.33 17.08 42.59
N ALA A 620 -22.99 17.22 42.66
CA ALA A 620 -22.09 16.28 43.33
C ALA A 620 -20.65 16.81 43.28
N ALA A 621 -20.13 17.18 44.45
CA ALA A 621 -18.75 17.54 44.66
C ALA A 621 -17.92 16.30 44.99
N VAL A 622 -16.70 16.20 44.47
CA VAL A 622 -15.59 15.58 45.23
C VAL A 622 -14.33 16.41 45.01
N ARG A 623 -13.87 17.02 46.11
CA ARG A 623 -12.56 17.65 46.25
C ARG A 623 -11.51 16.58 46.62
N SER A 624 -10.32 16.82 46.10
CA SER A 624 -9.01 16.29 46.48
C SER A 624 -8.86 15.88 47.95
N ILE A 625 -8.44 14.64 48.16
CA ILE A 625 -7.78 14.16 49.39
C ILE A 625 -6.40 13.62 48.97
N LEU A 626 -5.36 14.41 49.19
CA LEU A 626 -4.00 13.92 49.33
C LEU A 626 -3.76 13.68 50.83
N THR A 627 -3.79 12.43 51.26
CA THR A 627 -3.18 12.01 52.52
C THR A 627 -1.74 11.61 52.25
N LYS A 628 -0.81 12.37 52.84
CA LYS A 628 0.62 12.12 52.85
C LYS A 628 0.92 11.34 54.14
N GLU A 629 1.06 10.02 54.06
CA GLU A 629 1.62 9.23 55.16
C GLU A 629 2.72 8.30 54.63
N ARG A 630 3.81 8.26 55.40
CA ARG A 630 5.14 7.77 55.05
C ARG A 630 5.30 6.37 55.65
N ARG A 631 5.79 5.39 54.88
CA ARG A 631 6.48 4.21 55.43
C ARG A 631 7.94 4.20 54.97
N PRO A 632 8.88 3.80 55.85
CA PRO A 632 10.33 3.89 55.63
C PRO A 632 10.89 2.63 54.96
N GLU A 633 12.18 2.70 54.59
CA GLU A 633 13.05 1.62 54.04
C GLU A 633 12.81 1.38 52.53
N GLY A 634 13.67 1.71 51.55
CA GLY A 634 15.02 2.26 51.48
C GLY A 634 15.57 1.92 50.08
N GLY A 635 16.08 2.93 49.35
CA GLY A 635 16.88 2.73 48.13
C GLY A 635 16.39 3.44 46.86
N TYR A 636 17.06 4.54 46.50
CA TYR A 636 16.82 5.33 45.28
C TYR A 636 17.68 4.84 44.12
N LYS A 637 17.13 4.86 42.90
CA LYS A 637 17.86 5.28 41.69
C LYS A 637 16.90 6.02 40.78
N ALA A 638 16.99 7.34 40.78
CA ALA A 638 16.27 8.19 39.84
C ALA A 638 16.95 8.11 38.47
N VAL A 639 16.14 7.88 37.44
CA VAL A 639 16.46 8.13 36.03
C VAL A 639 16.15 9.60 35.78
N TRP A 640 17.11 10.33 35.21
CA TRP A 640 16.88 11.64 34.64
C TRP A 640 16.27 11.45 33.26
N PHE A 641 15.13 12.10 33.00
CA PHE A 641 14.65 12.32 31.64
C PHE A 641 15.27 13.63 31.16
N GLY A 642 16.18 13.51 30.19
CA GLY A 642 16.58 14.57 29.29
C GLY A 642 16.18 14.15 27.88
N GLU A 643 15.30 14.96 27.31
CA GLU A 643 14.97 15.17 25.89
C GLU A 643 14.76 13.97 24.94
N ASP A 644 13.56 14.00 24.38
CA ASP A 644 12.99 13.30 23.23
C ASP A 644 13.99 12.84 22.15
N ILE A 645 14.09 11.52 21.98
CA ILE A 645 14.49 10.89 20.73
C ILE A 645 13.44 9.82 20.42
N GLY A 646 12.68 10.05 19.36
CA GLY A 646 11.79 9.04 18.79
C GLY A 646 12.60 7.85 18.33
N ALA A 647 12.35 6.69 18.95
CA ALA A 647 12.74 5.41 18.41
C ALA A 647 11.79 5.08 17.27
N GLU A 648 12.34 4.92 16.06
CA GLU A 648 11.94 4.00 14.99
C GLU A 648 12.66 4.43 13.70
N ALA A 649 13.94 4.07 13.60
CA ALA A 649 14.63 4.00 12.33
C ALA A 649 15.21 2.59 12.23
N ASP A 650 14.60 1.76 11.39
CA ASP A 650 15.13 0.45 11.04
C ASP A 650 16.44 0.64 10.27
N VAL A 651 17.54 0.31 10.92
CA VAL A 651 18.87 0.33 10.34
C VAL A 651 19.16 -1.05 9.74
N VAL A 652 19.08 -1.17 8.42
CA VAL A 652 19.55 -2.36 7.71
C VAL A 652 21.02 -2.17 7.36
N VAL A 653 21.92 -2.77 8.14
CA VAL A 653 23.34 -2.92 7.80
C VAL A 653 23.57 -4.39 7.45
N LEU A 654 23.67 -4.69 6.15
CA LEU A 654 24.07 -6.01 5.66
C LEU A 654 25.58 -6.00 5.40
N ASN A 655 26.35 -6.63 6.29
CA ASN A 655 27.76 -6.96 6.05
C ASN A 655 27.84 -8.16 5.09
N THR A 656 28.46 -7.99 3.93
CA THR A 656 28.87 -9.11 3.07
C THR A 656 30.29 -9.57 3.45
N PRO A 657 30.53 -10.89 3.62
CA PRO A 657 31.89 -11.40 3.77
C PRO A 657 32.58 -11.51 2.40
N ALA A 658 33.87 -11.17 2.40
CA ALA A 658 34.76 -11.22 1.24
C ALA A 658 34.95 -12.65 0.71
N SER A 659 35.02 -12.76 -0.62
CA SER A 659 35.31 -13.97 -1.37
C SER A 659 36.77 -14.43 -1.21
N GLU A 660 37.00 -15.70 -0.90
CA GLU A 660 38.27 -16.39 -1.14
C GLU A 660 38.11 -17.48 -2.21
N ALA A 661 39.08 -17.53 -3.12
CA ALA A 661 39.19 -18.49 -4.19
C ALA A 661 40.12 -19.66 -3.81
N ALA A 662 39.72 -20.92 -4.05
CA ALA A 662 40.64 -22.02 -4.40
C ALA A 662 39.93 -23.31 -4.90
N ARG A 663 40.17 -23.62 -6.19
CA ARG A 663 40.62 -24.89 -6.81
C ARG A 663 39.93 -26.26 -6.52
N ALA A 664 39.39 -26.81 -7.62
CA ALA A 664 39.64 -28.14 -8.26
C ALA A 664 39.08 -29.47 -7.66
N ALA A 665 38.20 -30.13 -8.46
CA ALA A 665 38.17 -31.56 -8.85
C ALA A 665 36.90 -31.78 -9.72
N ASP A 666 37.00 -31.96 -11.04
CA ASP A 666 37.07 -33.23 -11.78
C ASP A 666 35.89 -34.21 -11.55
N SER A 667 34.98 -34.30 -12.54
CA SER A 667 34.55 -35.57 -13.13
C SER A 667 33.66 -35.31 -14.35
N GLY A 668 34.02 -35.91 -15.48
CA GLY A 668 33.43 -35.65 -16.79
C GLY A 668 32.15 -36.41 -17.12
N SER A 669 31.61 -36.07 -18.29
CA SER A 669 30.88 -37.00 -19.14
C SER A 669 30.96 -36.51 -20.58
N GLU A 670 31.52 -37.39 -21.39
CA GLU A 670 31.81 -37.31 -22.82
C GLU A 670 30.57 -37.52 -23.72
N VAL A 671 30.67 -36.97 -24.94
CA VAL A 671 30.22 -37.54 -26.24
C VAL A 671 28.72 -37.44 -26.59
N SER A 672 28.39 -36.61 -27.59
CA SER A 672 28.34 -37.04 -29.01
C SER A 672 27.99 -35.88 -29.96
N SER A 673 28.83 -35.67 -30.98
CA SER A 673 28.51 -34.84 -32.14
C SER A 673 29.35 -35.33 -33.32
N ASP A 674 28.67 -35.93 -34.30
CA ASP A 674 29.07 -36.19 -35.69
C ASP A 674 27.74 -36.21 -36.47
N GLU A 675 27.57 -35.81 -37.72
CA GLU A 675 28.30 -35.05 -38.76
C GLU A 675 27.26 -34.91 -39.91
N ASP A 676 27.70 -34.35 -41.05
CA ASP A 676 27.08 -34.31 -42.40
C ASP A 676 26.35 -33.02 -42.81
N ALA A 677 26.57 -32.41 -43.99
CA ALA A 677 27.60 -32.52 -45.02
C ALA A 677 27.36 -31.40 -46.07
N ASP A 678 28.44 -31.04 -46.79
CA ASP A 678 28.54 -30.61 -48.21
C ASP A 678 28.00 -29.25 -48.72
N ALA A 679 28.93 -28.40 -49.19
CA ALA A 679 29.25 -28.23 -50.63
C ALA A 679 30.38 -27.18 -50.90
N GLU A 680 31.38 -27.62 -51.66
CA GLU A 680 32.60 -26.96 -52.22
C GLU A 680 32.34 -25.99 -53.43
N PRO A 681 33.34 -25.53 -54.24
CA PRO A 681 34.59 -24.78 -53.98
C PRO A 681 34.84 -23.62 -55.01
N ASP A 682 35.95 -22.86 -54.88
CA ASP A 682 36.98 -22.69 -55.95
C ASP A 682 38.05 -21.63 -55.62
N ASP A 683 39.31 -22.11 -55.61
CA ASP A 683 40.61 -21.58 -56.07
C ASP A 683 41.03 -20.09 -55.89
N ASP A 684 42.12 -19.86 -55.14
CA ASP A 684 43.48 -19.71 -55.71
C ASP A 684 44.54 -19.39 -54.63
N ALA A 685 45.67 -20.08 -54.69
CA ALA A 685 46.90 -19.86 -53.89
C ALA A 685 48.06 -19.48 -54.85
N PRO A 686 49.37 -19.41 -54.48
CA PRO A 686 50.02 -19.45 -53.16
C PRO A 686 51.14 -18.39 -52.98
N GLY A 687 51.77 -18.32 -51.80
CA GLY A 687 53.00 -17.54 -51.60
C GLY A 687 53.61 -17.59 -50.21
N ALA A 688 54.43 -18.62 -49.96
CA ALA A 688 55.08 -19.00 -48.70
C ALA A 688 56.06 -17.99 -48.08
N GLY A 689 56.29 -18.10 -46.76
CA GLY A 689 57.42 -17.45 -46.08
C GLY A 689 57.46 -17.55 -44.55
N SER A 690 57.81 -18.74 -44.04
CA SER A 690 58.38 -19.08 -42.70
C SER A 690 59.35 -17.99 -42.13
N THR A 691 59.63 -17.77 -40.82
CA THR A 691 59.76 -18.62 -39.62
C THR A 691 60.00 -17.72 -38.38
N TYR A 692 59.63 -18.23 -37.21
CA TYR A 692 60.07 -17.91 -35.83
C TYR A 692 61.44 -17.23 -35.62
N VAL A 693 61.45 -16.19 -34.76
CA VAL A 693 62.15 -16.13 -33.44
C VAL A 693 61.27 -15.32 -32.48
#